data_AF-A0A7H0GX11-F1
#
_entry.id   AF-A0A7H0GX11-F1
#
_cell.length_a   1.000
_cell.length_b   1.000
_cell.length_c   1.000
_cell.angle_alpha   90.00
_cell.angle_beta   90.00
_cell.angle_gamma   90.00
#
_symmetry.space_group_name_H-M   'P 1'
#
loop_
_entity.id
_entity.type
_entity.pdbx_description
1 polymer ?
#
loop_
_entity_poly.entity_id
_entity_poly.type
_entity_poly.pdbx_seq_one_letter_code
_entity_poly.pdbx_strand_id
1 'polypeptide(L)'
;MIPGLPSLAGDFEVFFVNSVGLPFNSGLLIFLAVFAALIGFGFRYANRTQNQLLHTGMLAFVFILIGYSSYLIVPIRSSFNPTIDENKPDDVLSFVSYLKREQYGDRPLLYGPQFDAQPVDQIEGAPRYVREGDKYVVLERRIENVYASEDKTLLPRLYSNRPGHVSEYQKWVDVQPEVKPSMAQNLSFLLQYQLGHMYWRYFLWNFVGRESDVQQAGVVWPTSTKNGLPQLLADNKARNNFLLLPLLLGGLGLVYQVRRDGRKALVLGLLFGLTGVAIVLYLNQPPIEPRERDYTFVGSFYAFAIWIGLGVLGLHEVLRYLLRTPNLRVATAMVGGFLVPGIMAVEGWNDHDRSGRYSAADSAHNLLNSCAPNAILITFADNDTFPLWYAQEVEGIRRDVRIAVLQYLPTDWHIGQLRRQSYDSAPVALALPQTSYQSGTNDYLPYVANPAVPAVNVQEFMQLLRENSPLLQVQTQSGQELLSYPSDQFYLPIDKDKIKRLGIIPKERESQLVDRMEWSVGKQYLDKSKLVIMDILATNDWQRPVYFANAVAQQEGMGLEPYLQLEGMAYRILPCRNPDPKPQRVGYVARQLTYDSLMNKFAYRSLNNPDVFYDEINRRTLAQYRDKFGQLAQAYLRAGELSKAKEVALRCLQVMPDAAIPYDLYTPELVAPLAAAGEKPRAEEIMDTLTSRTEQALAYYRTHDEQALFEQEIGTNLMTLQRLYQAATDTGDQVRAARVIALAEQYGR
;
A
#
# COMPACT_ATOMS: atom_id res chain seq x y z
N MET A 1 -28.43 4.28 -2.60
CA MET A 1 -29.02 3.28 -1.69
C MET A 1 -28.02 2.74 -0.68
N ILE A 2 -26.87 2.25 -1.12
CA ILE A 2 -25.92 1.48 -0.28
C ILE A 2 -25.44 2.25 0.97
N PRO A 3 -24.85 3.46 0.87
CA PRO A 3 -24.59 4.29 2.05
C PRO A 3 -25.83 5.05 2.54
N GLY A 4 -26.84 5.21 1.67
CA GLY A 4 -28.03 6.04 1.94
C GLY A 4 -28.97 5.44 2.98
N LEU A 5 -29.24 4.13 2.94
CA LEU A 5 -30.08 3.45 3.94
C LEU A 5 -29.45 3.48 5.34
N PRO A 6 -28.16 3.14 5.53
CA PRO A 6 -27.47 3.35 6.79
C PRO A 6 -27.46 4.82 7.24
N SER A 7 -27.29 5.77 6.31
CA SER A 7 -27.33 7.20 6.67
C SER A 7 -28.69 7.61 7.24
N LEU A 8 -29.79 7.19 6.59
CA LEU A 8 -31.15 7.41 7.11
C LEU A 8 -31.35 6.75 8.47
N ALA A 9 -30.81 5.55 8.67
CA ALA A 9 -30.84 4.88 9.98
C ALA A 9 -30.06 5.67 11.05
N GLY A 10 -28.93 6.28 10.67
CA GLY A 10 -28.16 7.21 11.50
C GLY A 10 -28.93 8.48 11.84
N ASP A 11 -29.65 9.07 10.88
CA ASP A 11 -30.49 10.25 11.13
C ASP A 11 -31.64 9.93 12.11
N PHE A 12 -32.28 8.76 11.96
CA PHE A 12 -33.27 8.26 12.91
C PHE A 12 -32.65 8.08 14.31
N GLU A 13 -31.48 7.46 14.38
CA GLU A 13 -30.74 7.26 15.63
C GLU A 13 -30.49 8.58 16.36
N VAL A 14 -29.93 9.59 15.67
CA VAL A 14 -29.66 10.90 16.26
C VAL A 14 -30.96 11.59 16.71
N PHE A 15 -32.02 11.54 15.90
CA PHE A 15 -33.31 12.17 16.25
C PHE A 15 -33.94 11.57 17.51
N PHE A 16 -34.06 10.25 17.58
CA PHE A 16 -34.71 9.59 18.72
C PHE A 16 -33.87 9.70 20.00
N VAL A 17 -32.54 9.68 19.91
CA VAL A 17 -31.68 9.85 21.10
C VAL A 17 -31.66 11.32 21.55
N ASN A 18 -31.31 12.25 20.65
CA ASN A 18 -31.08 13.64 21.05
C ASN A 18 -32.36 14.44 21.28
N SER A 19 -33.40 14.22 20.46
CA SER A 19 -34.65 14.99 20.52
C SER A 19 -35.73 14.33 21.37
N VAL A 20 -35.87 13.00 21.32
CA VAL A 20 -36.88 12.27 22.11
C VAL A 20 -36.34 11.83 23.47
N GLY A 21 -35.02 11.69 23.61
CA GLY A 21 -34.37 11.27 24.87
C GLY A 21 -34.38 9.75 25.09
N LEU A 22 -34.48 8.96 24.02
CA LEU A 22 -34.38 7.50 24.11
C LEU A 22 -32.92 7.05 24.26
N PRO A 23 -32.66 5.85 24.82
CA PRO A 23 -31.32 5.28 24.88
C PRO A 23 -30.72 5.03 23.49
N PHE A 24 -29.39 4.93 23.41
CA PHE A 24 -28.68 4.55 22.19
C PHE A 24 -29.23 3.26 21.55
N ASN A 25 -29.16 3.20 20.23
CA ASN A 25 -29.67 2.19 19.32
C ASN A 25 -31.21 2.14 19.20
N SER A 26 -31.96 2.95 19.95
CA SER A 26 -33.42 2.96 19.86
C SER A 26 -33.92 3.45 18.49
N GLY A 27 -33.29 4.48 17.93
CA GLY A 27 -33.69 5.00 16.63
C GLY A 27 -33.39 4.03 15.48
N LEU A 28 -32.26 3.32 15.57
CA LEU A 28 -31.95 2.21 14.65
C LEU A 28 -33.03 1.10 14.67
N LEU A 29 -33.45 0.65 15.86
CA LEU A 29 -34.48 -0.39 15.99
C LEU A 29 -35.83 0.06 15.43
N ILE A 30 -36.22 1.31 15.69
CA ILE A 30 -37.44 1.91 15.14
C ILE A 30 -37.35 1.98 13.61
N PHE A 31 -36.22 2.43 13.07
CA PHE A 31 -35.99 2.46 11.62
C PHE A 31 -36.15 1.07 10.99
N LEU A 32 -35.52 0.04 11.57
CA LEU A 32 -35.62 -1.34 11.07
C LEU A 32 -37.05 -1.86 11.09
N ALA A 33 -37.82 -1.58 12.15
CA ALA A 33 -39.22 -1.99 12.25
C ALA A 33 -40.09 -1.30 11.19
N VAL A 34 -39.94 0.02 11.00
CA VAL A 34 -40.66 0.79 9.97
C VAL A 34 -40.27 0.29 8.58
N PHE A 35 -38.98 0.06 8.34
CA PHE A 35 -38.47 -0.41 7.07
C PHE A 35 -39.01 -1.80 6.71
N ALA A 36 -39.01 -2.74 7.66
CA ALA A 36 -39.61 -4.06 7.46
C ALA A 36 -41.12 -3.99 7.19
N ALA A 37 -41.85 -3.11 7.90
CA ALA A 37 -43.26 -2.87 7.67
C ALA A 37 -43.54 -2.31 6.27
N LEU A 38 -42.71 -1.38 5.77
CA LEU A 38 -42.81 -0.83 4.42
C LEU A 38 -42.55 -1.89 3.35
N ILE A 39 -41.58 -2.78 3.55
CA ILE A 39 -41.33 -3.91 2.65
C ILE A 39 -42.54 -4.85 2.64
N GLY A 40 -43.06 -5.22 3.81
CA GLY A 40 -44.24 -6.07 3.94
C GLY A 40 -45.49 -5.45 3.29
N PHE A 41 -45.68 -4.14 3.47
CA PHE A 41 -46.73 -3.38 2.79
C PHE A 41 -46.54 -3.38 1.27
N GLY A 42 -45.32 -3.18 0.78
CA GLY A 42 -44.99 -3.24 -0.64
C GLY A 42 -45.37 -4.57 -1.29
N PHE A 43 -45.04 -5.70 -0.65
CA PHE A 43 -45.47 -7.02 -1.10
C PHE A 43 -46.98 -7.21 -1.03
N ARG A 44 -47.62 -6.78 0.06
CA ARG A 44 -49.08 -6.84 0.21
C ARG A 44 -49.79 -6.03 -0.88
N TYR A 45 -49.28 -4.84 -1.21
CA TYR A 45 -49.80 -3.98 -2.25
C TYR A 45 -49.59 -4.57 -3.65
N ALA A 46 -48.39 -5.11 -3.93
CA ALA A 46 -48.10 -5.82 -5.18
C ALA A 46 -49.05 -7.01 -5.39
N ASN A 47 -49.30 -7.79 -4.33
CA ASN A 47 -50.22 -8.92 -4.39
C ASN A 47 -51.68 -8.47 -4.56
N ARG A 48 -52.13 -7.44 -3.84
CA ARG A 48 -53.49 -6.90 -3.99
C ARG A 48 -53.76 -6.33 -5.39
N THR A 49 -52.76 -5.71 -6.01
CA THR A 49 -52.86 -5.13 -7.35
C THR A 49 -52.51 -6.11 -8.47
N GLN A 50 -52.08 -7.34 -8.14
CA GLN A 50 -51.57 -8.34 -9.08
C GLN A 50 -50.45 -7.78 -9.99
N ASN A 51 -49.68 -6.80 -9.51
CA ASN A 51 -48.63 -6.15 -10.29
C ASN A 51 -47.34 -6.97 -10.24
N GLN A 52 -47.11 -7.75 -11.31
CA GLN A 52 -45.94 -8.62 -11.44
C GLN A 52 -44.62 -7.85 -11.46
N LEU A 53 -44.58 -6.66 -12.08
CA LEU A 53 -43.37 -5.84 -12.13
C LEU A 53 -42.98 -5.36 -10.73
N LEU A 54 -43.95 -4.87 -9.95
CA LEU A 54 -43.70 -4.45 -8.57
C LEU A 54 -43.27 -5.63 -7.71
N HIS A 55 -43.95 -6.78 -7.83
CA HIS A 55 -43.58 -7.98 -7.06
C HIS A 55 -42.14 -8.42 -7.37
N THR A 56 -41.77 -8.46 -8.65
CA THR A 56 -40.42 -8.81 -9.09
C THR A 56 -39.40 -7.78 -8.63
N GLY A 57 -39.72 -6.48 -8.72
CA GLY A 57 -38.88 -5.39 -8.22
C GLY A 57 -38.64 -5.47 -6.72
N MET A 58 -39.68 -5.81 -5.94
CA MET A 58 -39.58 -6.03 -4.49
C MET A 58 -38.70 -7.25 -4.16
N LEU A 59 -38.85 -8.35 -4.89
CA LEU A 59 -37.97 -9.52 -4.72
C LEU A 59 -36.51 -9.17 -5.03
N ALA A 60 -36.26 -8.51 -6.16
CA ALA A 60 -34.91 -8.07 -6.54
C ALA A 60 -34.31 -7.15 -5.46
N PHE A 61 -35.11 -6.21 -4.93
CA PHE A 61 -34.71 -5.34 -3.84
C PHE A 61 -34.36 -6.13 -2.57
N VAL A 62 -35.18 -7.09 -2.15
CA VAL A 62 -34.89 -7.95 -0.99
C VAL A 62 -33.62 -8.77 -1.20
N PHE A 63 -33.39 -9.34 -2.39
CA PHE A 63 -32.15 -10.07 -2.67
C PHE A 63 -30.91 -9.18 -2.60
N ILE A 64 -31.00 -7.93 -3.06
CA ILE A 64 -29.92 -6.94 -2.88
C ILE A 64 -29.67 -6.69 -1.38
N LEU A 65 -30.73 -6.56 -0.57
CA LEU A 65 -30.59 -6.38 0.88
C LEU A 65 -29.98 -7.60 1.58
N ILE A 66 -30.36 -8.82 1.18
CA ILE A 66 -29.74 -10.05 1.68
C ILE A 66 -28.25 -10.06 1.34
N GLY A 67 -27.87 -9.75 0.10
CA GLY A 67 -26.46 -9.62 -0.27
C GLY A 67 -25.74 -8.56 0.56
N TYR A 68 -26.37 -7.41 0.78
CA TYR A 68 -25.79 -6.33 1.57
C TYR A 68 -25.69 -6.64 3.07
N SER A 69 -26.54 -7.53 3.59
CA SER A 69 -26.50 -7.94 5.00
C SER A 69 -25.17 -8.57 5.39
N SER A 70 -24.36 -9.04 4.43
CA SER A 70 -23.00 -9.52 4.69
C SER A 70 -22.11 -8.44 5.30
N TYR A 71 -22.37 -7.14 5.07
CA TYR A 71 -21.63 -6.04 5.67
C TYR A 71 -21.90 -5.88 7.17
N LEU A 72 -22.99 -6.45 7.71
CA LEU A 72 -23.29 -6.40 9.14
C LEU A 72 -22.25 -7.15 9.99
N ILE A 73 -21.45 -8.03 9.38
CA ILE A 73 -20.31 -8.65 10.07
C ILE A 73 -19.34 -7.62 10.64
N VAL A 74 -19.20 -6.46 9.99
CA VAL A 74 -18.27 -5.39 10.38
C VAL A 74 -18.66 -4.79 11.74
N PRO A 75 -19.85 -4.18 11.92
CA PRO A 75 -20.25 -3.64 13.21
C PRO A 75 -20.43 -4.71 14.28
N ILE A 76 -20.90 -5.91 13.91
CA ILE A 76 -20.99 -7.04 14.86
C ILE A 76 -19.60 -7.37 15.40
N ARG A 77 -18.60 -7.54 14.53
CA ARG A 77 -17.22 -7.85 14.96
C ARG A 77 -16.60 -6.71 15.76
N SER A 78 -16.76 -5.47 15.32
CA SER A 78 -16.23 -4.28 16.01
C SER A 78 -16.82 -4.13 17.42
N SER A 79 -18.08 -4.52 17.64
CA SER A 79 -18.71 -4.48 18.98
C SER A 79 -18.03 -5.39 20.03
N PHE A 80 -17.31 -6.43 19.60
CA PHE A 80 -16.47 -7.26 20.50
C PHE A 80 -15.14 -6.59 20.83
N ASN A 81 -14.85 -5.43 20.22
CA ASN A 81 -13.68 -4.61 20.43
C ASN A 81 -12.35 -5.39 20.31
N PRO A 82 -12.14 -6.09 19.17
CA PRO A 82 -10.94 -6.88 18.96
C PRO A 82 -9.68 -6.01 18.97
N THR A 83 -8.51 -6.64 19.12
CA THR A 83 -7.23 -5.93 19.11
C THR A 83 -7.01 -5.13 17.82
N ILE A 84 -7.42 -5.69 16.69
CA ILE A 84 -7.38 -5.04 15.37
C ILE A 84 -8.82 -4.65 15.03
N ASP A 85 -9.12 -3.36 15.15
CA ASP A 85 -10.46 -2.82 14.91
C ASP A 85 -10.39 -1.44 14.22
N GLU A 86 -10.03 -1.46 12.92
CA GLU A 86 -9.84 -0.25 12.12
C GLU A 86 -11.13 0.57 12.02
N ASN A 87 -11.03 1.88 12.28
CA ASN A 87 -12.14 2.82 12.36
C ASN A 87 -13.18 2.57 13.46
N LYS A 88 -13.08 1.44 14.18
CA LYS A 88 -13.98 1.04 15.26
C LYS A 88 -15.48 1.28 14.91
N PRO A 89 -16.01 0.66 13.83
CA PRO A 89 -17.38 0.86 13.38
C PRO A 89 -18.41 0.09 14.23
N ASP A 90 -18.41 0.26 15.56
CA ASP A 90 -19.25 -0.50 16.51
C ASP A 90 -20.67 0.05 16.71
N ASP A 91 -21.01 1.16 16.04
CA ASP A 91 -22.34 1.77 16.04
C ASP A 91 -22.78 2.21 14.65
N VAL A 92 -24.06 2.61 14.50
CA VAL A 92 -24.63 2.96 13.19
C VAL A 92 -23.94 4.17 12.53
N LEU A 93 -23.49 5.16 13.29
CA LEU A 93 -22.87 6.37 12.74
C LEU A 93 -21.42 6.11 12.35
N SER A 94 -20.66 5.43 13.20
CA SER A 94 -19.30 4.98 12.86
C SER A 94 -19.32 4.00 11.68
N PHE A 95 -20.32 3.12 11.59
CA PHE A 95 -20.53 2.26 10.43
C PHE A 95 -20.90 3.03 9.15
N VAL A 96 -21.72 4.09 9.23
CA VAL A 96 -22.00 4.98 8.08
C VAL A 96 -20.72 5.66 7.60
N SER A 97 -19.92 6.20 8.52
CA SER A 97 -18.64 6.85 8.19
C SER A 97 -17.68 5.86 7.52
N TYR A 98 -17.60 4.63 8.05
CA TYR A 98 -16.83 3.53 7.46
C TYR A 98 -17.27 3.22 6.02
N LEU A 99 -18.58 3.04 5.79
CA LEU A 99 -19.13 2.72 4.46
C LEU A 99 -18.95 3.86 3.45
N LYS A 100 -19.09 5.11 3.90
CA LYS A 100 -18.83 6.30 3.09
C LYS A 100 -17.34 6.50 2.80
N ARG A 101 -16.46 5.74 3.46
CA ARG A 101 -15.01 5.87 3.31
C ARG A 101 -14.56 7.30 3.60
N GLU A 102 -15.20 7.89 4.60
CA GLU A 102 -15.19 9.32 4.90
C GLU A 102 -13.81 9.81 5.39
N GLN A 103 -12.95 8.87 5.80
CA GLN A 103 -11.52 9.10 6.07
C GLN A 103 -10.69 9.35 4.81
N TYR A 104 -11.17 8.91 3.65
CA TYR A 104 -10.53 9.15 2.36
C TYR A 104 -11.15 10.40 1.72
N GLY A 105 -10.34 11.22 1.06
CA GLY A 105 -10.84 12.39 0.33
C GLY A 105 -11.76 12.02 -0.85
N ASP A 106 -12.50 12.99 -1.35
CA ASP A 106 -13.46 12.78 -2.42
C ASP A 106 -12.81 12.65 -3.80
N ARG A 107 -13.49 11.93 -4.69
CA ARG A 107 -13.17 11.84 -6.13
C ARG A 107 -14.38 12.33 -6.92
N PRO A 108 -14.23 13.33 -7.80
CA PRO A 108 -15.35 13.79 -8.59
C PRO A 108 -15.73 12.72 -9.63
N LEU A 109 -17.02 12.36 -9.70
CA LEU A 109 -17.50 11.32 -10.62
C LEU A 109 -18.23 11.93 -11.81
N LEU A 110 -19.42 12.50 -11.59
CA LEU A 110 -20.24 13.03 -12.68
C LEU A 110 -19.93 14.50 -12.98
N TYR A 111 -19.67 15.31 -11.95
CA TYR A 111 -19.40 16.74 -12.10
C TYR A 111 -18.46 17.18 -10.98
N GLY A 112 -17.43 17.97 -11.30
CA GLY A 112 -16.45 18.40 -10.31
C GLY A 112 -15.25 19.11 -10.92
N PRO A 113 -14.31 19.55 -10.06
CA PRO A 113 -13.13 20.32 -10.47
C PRO A 113 -12.13 19.45 -11.25
N GLN A 114 -11.27 20.13 -12.01
CA GLN A 114 -10.11 19.56 -12.69
C GLN A 114 -8.80 19.90 -11.94
N PHE A 115 -7.65 19.36 -12.38
CA PHE A 115 -6.40 19.52 -11.64
C PHE A 115 -5.90 20.98 -11.53
N ASP A 116 -6.32 21.86 -12.43
CA ASP A 116 -5.95 23.28 -12.45
C ASP A 116 -6.77 24.12 -11.45
N ALA A 117 -7.93 23.60 -11.04
CA ALA A 117 -8.89 24.31 -10.21
C ALA A 117 -8.31 24.65 -8.83
N GLN A 118 -8.43 25.91 -8.43
CA GLN A 118 -8.09 26.39 -7.10
C GLN A 118 -9.35 26.58 -6.26
N PRO A 119 -9.32 26.23 -4.95
CA PRO A 119 -10.43 26.55 -4.05
C PRO A 119 -10.63 28.07 -3.99
N VAL A 120 -11.88 28.52 -4.15
CA VAL A 120 -12.28 29.94 -4.02
C VAL A 120 -12.89 30.25 -2.65
N ASP A 121 -13.39 29.21 -1.96
CA ASP A 121 -14.00 29.32 -0.64
C ASP A 121 -13.92 27.97 0.08
N GLN A 122 -14.22 27.96 1.37
CA GLN A 122 -14.21 26.80 2.24
C GLN A 122 -15.47 26.79 3.11
N ILE A 123 -16.24 25.71 3.04
CA ILE A 123 -17.49 25.56 3.80
C ILE A 123 -17.40 24.40 4.77
N GLU A 124 -18.17 24.47 5.86
CA GLU A 124 -18.32 23.33 6.76
C GLU A 124 -19.13 22.21 6.08
N GLY A 125 -18.54 21.02 6.02
CA GLY A 125 -19.18 19.81 5.53
C GLY A 125 -20.22 19.23 6.49
N ALA A 126 -20.72 18.04 6.15
CA ALA A 126 -21.75 17.36 6.94
C ALA A 126 -21.29 17.09 8.40
N PRO A 127 -22.19 17.23 9.40
CA PRO A 127 -21.85 16.97 10.79
C PRO A 127 -21.49 15.49 10.99
N ARG A 128 -20.37 15.25 11.69
CA ARG A 128 -20.04 13.95 12.26
C ARG A 128 -20.46 13.91 13.72
N TYR A 129 -21.05 12.79 14.12
CA TYR A 129 -21.57 12.60 15.46
C TYR A 129 -20.75 11.57 16.23
N VAL A 130 -20.47 11.85 17.49
CA VAL A 130 -19.88 10.90 18.45
C VAL A 130 -20.75 10.76 19.67
N ARG A 131 -20.68 9.61 20.33
CA ARG A 131 -21.37 9.39 21.61
C ARG A 131 -20.62 10.12 22.73
N GLU A 132 -21.33 10.98 23.44
CA GLU A 132 -20.83 11.64 24.65
C GLU A 132 -21.92 11.66 25.72
N GLY A 133 -21.65 10.99 26.85
CA GLY A 133 -22.67 10.73 27.86
C GLY A 133 -23.83 9.93 27.27
N ASP A 134 -25.04 10.48 27.39
CA ASP A 134 -26.29 9.86 26.91
C ASP A 134 -26.78 10.44 25.57
N LYS A 135 -25.94 11.18 24.83
CA LYS A 135 -26.31 11.87 23.59
C LYS A 135 -25.25 11.74 22.50
N TYR A 136 -25.64 12.08 21.28
CA TYR A 136 -24.73 12.30 20.16
C TYR A 136 -24.33 13.78 20.07
N VAL A 137 -23.03 14.07 20.12
CA VAL A 137 -22.48 15.42 19.99
C VAL A 137 -21.77 15.56 18.64
N VAL A 138 -21.87 16.74 18.04
CA VAL A 138 -21.25 17.05 16.75
C VAL A 138 -19.75 17.29 16.98
N LEU A 139 -18.90 16.51 16.33
CA LEU A 139 -17.47 16.79 16.20
C LEU A 139 -17.24 18.00 15.30
N GLU A 140 -16.01 18.53 15.33
CA GLU A 140 -15.59 19.57 14.39
C GLU A 140 -15.90 19.14 12.95
N ARG A 141 -16.58 20.03 12.21
CA ARG A 141 -17.00 19.76 10.85
C ARG A 141 -15.79 19.82 9.94
N ARG A 142 -15.67 18.83 9.06
CA ARG A 142 -14.63 18.84 8.04
C ARG A 142 -14.85 20.04 7.12
N ILE A 143 -13.80 20.78 6.80
CA ILE A 143 -13.84 21.83 5.80
C ILE A 143 -13.85 21.20 4.40
N GLU A 144 -14.82 21.59 3.58
CA GLU A 144 -14.95 21.23 2.18
C GLU A 144 -14.56 22.42 1.29
N ASN A 145 -13.67 22.17 0.33
CA ASN A 145 -13.24 23.20 -0.62
C ASN A 145 -14.35 23.47 -1.66
N VAL A 146 -14.69 24.75 -1.82
CA VAL A 146 -15.57 25.22 -2.88
C VAL A 146 -14.72 25.69 -4.06
N TYR A 147 -15.08 25.22 -5.24
CA TYR A 147 -14.43 25.59 -6.50
C TYR A 147 -15.37 26.43 -7.36
N ALA A 148 -14.81 27.34 -8.17
CA ALA A 148 -15.57 28.15 -9.11
C ALA A 148 -16.32 27.26 -10.11
N SER A 149 -17.53 27.66 -10.50
CA SER A 149 -18.35 26.90 -11.44
C SER A 149 -17.68 26.74 -12.81
N GLU A 150 -16.85 27.70 -13.21
CA GLU A 150 -16.09 27.67 -14.46
C GLU A 150 -14.95 26.64 -14.43
N ASP A 151 -14.44 26.25 -13.27
CA ASP A 151 -13.38 25.23 -13.15
C ASP A 151 -13.95 23.80 -13.08
N LYS A 152 -15.27 23.67 -12.93
CA LYS A 152 -15.96 22.39 -12.90
C LYS A 152 -16.33 21.94 -14.31
N THR A 153 -16.25 20.64 -14.54
CA THR A 153 -16.67 20.02 -15.81
C THR A 153 -17.49 18.77 -15.57
N LEU A 154 -18.21 18.35 -16.60
CA LEU A 154 -18.88 17.05 -16.62
C LEU A 154 -17.81 15.95 -16.82
N LEU A 155 -17.97 14.85 -16.09
CA LEU A 155 -17.13 13.67 -16.16
C LEU A 155 -15.62 13.96 -16.01
N PRO A 156 -15.17 14.69 -14.97
CA PRO A 156 -13.77 15.07 -14.80
C PRO A 156 -12.90 13.82 -14.60
N ARG A 157 -11.97 13.57 -15.52
CA ARG A 157 -10.99 12.47 -15.47
C ARG A 157 -9.60 12.97 -15.09
N LEU A 158 -9.29 14.20 -15.48
CA LEU A 158 -8.04 14.92 -15.21
C LEU A 158 -8.21 15.81 -13.97
N TYR A 159 -8.52 15.22 -12.82
CA TYR A 159 -8.98 15.96 -11.64
C TYR A 159 -7.95 16.12 -10.51
N SER A 160 -6.96 15.24 -10.46
CA SER A 160 -6.05 15.16 -9.31
C SER A 160 -4.84 16.06 -9.47
N ASN A 161 -4.65 16.99 -8.54
CA ASN A 161 -3.52 17.92 -8.51
C ASN A 161 -2.45 17.56 -7.46
N ARG A 162 -2.42 16.29 -7.02
CA ARG A 162 -1.42 15.82 -6.07
C ARG A 162 -0.01 15.94 -6.69
N PRO A 163 1.04 16.16 -5.87
CA PRO A 163 2.41 16.24 -6.37
C PRO A 163 2.75 15.07 -7.31
N GLY A 164 3.28 15.39 -8.49
CA GLY A 164 3.63 14.41 -9.53
C GLY A 164 2.48 13.91 -10.41
N HIS A 165 1.20 14.14 -10.06
CA HIS A 165 0.09 13.61 -10.87
C HIS A 165 -0.02 14.27 -12.25
N VAL A 166 0.30 15.57 -12.35
CA VAL A 166 0.23 16.30 -13.64
C VAL A 166 1.23 15.75 -14.65
N SER A 167 2.48 15.47 -14.24
CA SER A 167 3.48 14.84 -15.11
C SER A 167 3.08 13.45 -15.53
N GLU A 168 2.40 12.68 -14.67
CA GLU A 168 1.89 11.36 -15.05
C GLU A 168 0.69 11.45 -16.00
N TYR A 169 -0.19 12.45 -15.89
CA TYR A 169 -1.22 12.68 -16.91
C TYR A 169 -0.59 12.99 -18.28
N GLN A 170 0.51 13.75 -18.31
CA GLN A 170 1.22 14.13 -19.53
C GLN A 170 1.77 12.94 -20.31
N LYS A 171 1.99 11.79 -19.66
CA LYS A 171 2.38 10.54 -20.33
C LYS A 171 1.28 9.95 -21.21
N TRP A 172 0.01 10.30 -20.94
CA TRP A 172 -1.16 9.76 -21.63
C TRP A 172 -1.88 10.80 -22.50
N VAL A 173 -1.88 12.06 -22.09
CA VAL A 173 -2.60 13.12 -22.78
C VAL A 173 -1.77 14.39 -22.74
N ASP A 174 -1.67 15.09 -23.87
CA ASP A 174 -1.02 16.39 -23.94
C ASP A 174 -1.82 17.43 -23.14
N VAL A 175 -1.43 17.61 -21.88
CA VAL A 175 -2.01 18.59 -20.94
C VAL A 175 -0.89 19.48 -20.41
N GLN A 176 -1.20 20.74 -20.15
CA GLN A 176 -0.24 21.70 -19.62
C GLN A 176 -0.58 22.00 -18.15
N PRO A 177 0.43 22.20 -17.28
CA PRO A 177 0.18 22.66 -15.92
C PRO A 177 -0.61 23.98 -15.94
N GLU A 178 -1.49 24.17 -14.97
CA GLU A 178 -2.30 25.41 -14.79
C GLU A 178 -3.28 25.73 -15.94
N VAL A 179 -3.32 24.92 -17.00
CA VAL A 179 -4.28 25.09 -18.10
C VAL A 179 -5.44 24.15 -17.92
N LYS A 180 -6.66 24.70 -17.93
CA LYS A 180 -7.90 23.94 -17.85
C LYS A 180 -7.98 22.86 -18.93
N PRO A 181 -8.10 21.57 -18.58
CA PRO A 181 -8.27 20.54 -19.57
C PRO A 181 -9.62 20.64 -20.29
N SER A 182 -9.58 20.37 -21.58
CA SER A 182 -10.75 20.25 -22.45
C SER A 182 -11.50 18.93 -22.22
N MET A 183 -12.76 18.87 -22.65
CA MET A 183 -13.53 17.62 -22.64
C MET A 183 -12.87 16.53 -23.50
N ALA A 184 -12.25 16.91 -24.61
CA ALA A 184 -11.53 15.97 -25.48
C ALA A 184 -10.34 15.31 -24.75
N GLN A 185 -9.57 16.09 -23.97
CA GLN A 185 -8.47 15.56 -23.16
C GLN A 185 -8.97 14.63 -22.06
N ASN A 186 -10.09 14.95 -21.40
CA ASN A 186 -10.71 14.06 -20.41
C ASN A 186 -11.16 12.72 -21.03
N LEU A 187 -11.82 12.77 -22.19
CA LEU A 187 -12.24 11.57 -22.90
C LEU A 187 -11.03 10.77 -23.43
N SER A 188 -9.97 11.46 -23.87
CA SER A 188 -8.72 10.82 -24.25
C SER A 188 -8.11 10.04 -23.09
N PHE A 189 -8.04 10.64 -21.90
CA PHE A 189 -7.53 9.96 -20.71
C PHE A 189 -8.41 8.78 -20.29
N LEU A 190 -9.74 8.94 -20.36
CA LEU A 190 -10.68 7.85 -20.12
C LEU A 190 -10.43 6.67 -21.06
N LEU A 191 -10.27 6.92 -22.36
CA LEU A 191 -10.13 5.87 -23.37
C LEU A 191 -8.75 5.22 -23.34
N GLN A 192 -7.68 6.01 -23.25
CA GLN A 192 -6.31 5.51 -23.32
C GLN A 192 -5.86 4.89 -22.00
N TYR A 193 -5.96 5.63 -20.90
CA TYR A 193 -5.50 5.15 -19.60
C TYR A 193 -6.57 4.32 -18.89
N GLN A 194 -7.73 4.91 -18.57
CA GLN A 194 -8.68 4.26 -17.66
C GLN A 194 -9.34 3.01 -18.28
N LEU A 195 -9.73 3.05 -19.55
CA LEU A 195 -10.33 1.90 -20.25
C LEU A 195 -9.27 1.06 -20.97
N GLY A 196 -8.35 1.68 -21.70
CA GLY A 196 -7.31 0.97 -22.45
C GLY A 196 -6.33 0.28 -21.52
N HIS A 197 -5.52 1.07 -20.83
CA HIS A 197 -4.43 0.59 -19.97
C HIS A 197 -4.90 -0.11 -18.70
N MET A 198 -5.93 0.43 -18.04
CA MET A 198 -6.38 -0.04 -16.72
C MET A 198 -7.49 -1.09 -16.76
N TYR A 199 -8.10 -1.37 -17.91
CA TYR A 199 -9.13 -2.42 -18.02
C TYR A 199 -8.88 -3.39 -19.18
N TRP A 200 -8.84 -2.90 -20.43
CA TRP A 200 -8.71 -3.76 -21.61
C TRP A 200 -7.38 -4.50 -21.64
N ARG A 201 -6.29 -3.88 -21.19
CA ARG A 201 -4.99 -4.55 -21.04
C ARG A 201 -5.09 -5.79 -20.13
N TYR A 202 -5.68 -5.67 -18.95
CA TYR A 202 -5.88 -6.81 -18.03
C TYR A 202 -6.86 -7.85 -18.57
N PHE A 203 -7.94 -7.39 -19.21
CA PHE A 203 -8.85 -8.30 -19.89
C PHE A 203 -8.10 -9.14 -20.92
N LEU A 204 -7.26 -8.51 -21.74
CA LEU A 204 -6.43 -9.19 -22.74
C LEU A 204 -5.32 -10.04 -22.11
N TRP A 205 -4.73 -9.66 -20.97
CA TRP A 205 -3.79 -10.53 -20.25
C TRP A 205 -4.39 -11.90 -19.93
N ASN A 206 -5.68 -11.94 -19.57
CA ASN A 206 -6.37 -13.18 -19.20
C ASN A 206 -6.82 -14.01 -20.41
N PHE A 207 -7.03 -13.40 -21.58
CA PHE A 207 -7.64 -14.07 -22.75
C PHE A 207 -6.79 -14.08 -24.02
N VAL A 208 -5.64 -13.42 -24.00
CA VAL A 208 -4.66 -13.36 -25.09
C VAL A 208 -3.27 -13.75 -24.58
N GLY A 209 -2.75 -13.05 -23.58
CA GLY A 209 -1.41 -13.30 -23.03
C GLY A 209 -0.83 -12.07 -22.34
N ARG A 210 0.13 -12.29 -21.44
CA ARG A 210 0.77 -11.27 -20.59
C ARG A 210 2.28 -11.24 -20.84
N GLU A 211 2.87 -10.04 -20.88
CA GLU A 211 4.30 -9.88 -21.20
C GLU A 211 5.25 -10.23 -20.06
N SER A 212 4.95 -9.79 -18.84
CA SER A 212 5.73 -10.06 -17.64
C SER A 212 4.95 -9.63 -16.39
N ASP A 213 5.52 -9.86 -15.21
CA ASP A 213 4.98 -9.36 -13.94
C ASP A 213 5.38 -7.91 -13.61
N VAL A 214 6.20 -7.26 -14.45
CA VAL A 214 6.64 -5.88 -14.27
C VAL A 214 5.47 -4.93 -14.49
N GLN A 215 5.37 -3.88 -13.68
CA GLN A 215 4.39 -2.82 -13.89
C GLN A 215 4.43 -2.29 -15.34
N GLN A 216 3.28 -1.90 -15.89
CA GLN A 216 3.12 -1.47 -17.29
C GLN A 216 3.26 -2.58 -18.36
N ALA A 217 3.46 -3.85 -17.99
CA ALA A 217 3.58 -4.96 -18.95
C ALA A 217 2.51 -4.97 -20.06
N GLY A 218 2.91 -5.27 -21.29
CA GLY A 218 2.01 -5.33 -22.44
C GLY A 218 1.20 -6.63 -22.55
N VAL A 219 0.44 -6.73 -23.64
CA VAL A 219 -0.25 -7.96 -24.07
C VAL A 219 0.66 -8.74 -25.00
N VAL A 220 0.80 -10.05 -24.78
CA VAL A 220 1.57 -10.94 -25.66
C VAL A 220 0.64 -11.48 -26.75
N TRP A 221 0.86 -11.03 -27.97
CA TRP A 221 0.13 -11.53 -29.14
C TRP A 221 0.74 -12.85 -29.64
N PRO A 222 0.03 -13.66 -30.46
CA PRO A 222 0.50 -14.97 -30.90
C PRO A 222 1.79 -14.91 -31.73
N THR A 223 2.07 -13.76 -32.35
CA THR A 223 3.27 -13.49 -33.16
C THR A 223 4.44 -12.91 -32.35
N SER A 224 4.24 -12.59 -31.08
CA SER A 224 5.28 -12.01 -30.23
C SER A 224 6.44 -12.99 -30.02
N THR A 225 7.67 -12.48 -30.13
CA THR A 225 8.89 -13.27 -29.93
C THR A 225 9.61 -12.87 -28.64
N LYS A 226 10.63 -13.63 -28.24
CA LYS A 226 11.52 -13.26 -27.12
C LYS A 226 12.77 -12.50 -27.59
N ASN A 227 12.94 -12.30 -28.89
CA ASN A 227 14.15 -11.69 -29.45
C ASN A 227 14.27 -10.23 -29.03
N GLY A 228 15.44 -9.84 -28.52
CA GLY A 228 15.71 -8.48 -28.06
C GLY A 228 15.17 -8.16 -26.65
N LEU A 229 14.51 -9.12 -25.98
CA LEU A 229 14.12 -8.93 -24.58
C LEU A 229 15.33 -9.13 -23.65
N PRO A 230 15.44 -8.32 -22.57
CA PRO A 230 16.31 -8.64 -21.44
C PRO A 230 16.00 -10.05 -20.93
N GLN A 231 17.05 -10.78 -20.52
CA GLN A 231 16.90 -12.17 -20.10
C GLN A 231 15.82 -12.36 -19.01
N LEU A 232 15.77 -11.47 -18.01
CA LEU A 232 14.79 -11.54 -16.93
C LEU A 232 13.34 -11.34 -17.39
N LEU A 233 13.10 -10.66 -18.52
CA LEU A 233 11.77 -10.55 -19.12
C LEU A 233 11.47 -11.74 -20.02
N ALA A 234 12.46 -12.24 -20.75
CA ALA A 234 12.32 -13.41 -21.62
C ALA A 234 12.00 -14.70 -20.84
N ASP A 235 12.63 -14.86 -19.67
CA ASP A 235 12.49 -16.02 -18.78
C ASP A 235 11.46 -15.80 -17.66
N ASN A 236 10.73 -14.68 -17.69
CA ASN A 236 9.74 -14.34 -16.69
C ASN A 236 8.61 -15.38 -16.67
N LYS A 237 8.34 -15.98 -15.51
CA LYS A 237 7.28 -17.01 -15.38
C LYS A 237 5.88 -16.45 -15.67
N ALA A 238 5.64 -15.15 -15.51
CA ALA A 238 4.36 -14.51 -15.83
C ALA A 238 4.24 -14.08 -17.31
N ARG A 239 5.20 -14.45 -18.16
CA ARG A 239 5.11 -14.27 -19.61
C ARG A 239 4.33 -15.42 -20.23
N ASN A 240 3.07 -15.18 -20.57
CA ASN A 240 2.12 -16.22 -21.00
C ASN A 240 1.57 -15.91 -22.40
N ASN A 241 1.38 -16.92 -23.26
CA ASN A 241 0.75 -16.73 -24.57
C ASN A 241 -0.39 -17.75 -24.80
N PHE A 242 -1.64 -17.30 -24.67
CA PHE A 242 -2.82 -18.13 -24.87
C PHE A 242 -3.29 -18.21 -26.33
N LEU A 243 -2.49 -17.70 -27.27
CA LEU A 243 -2.70 -17.81 -28.71
C LEU A 243 -4.03 -17.23 -29.22
N LEU A 244 -4.60 -16.24 -28.52
CA LEU A 244 -5.94 -15.67 -28.76
C LEU A 244 -7.11 -16.65 -28.60
N LEU A 245 -6.86 -17.92 -28.28
CA LEU A 245 -7.89 -18.95 -28.29
C LEU A 245 -9.03 -18.70 -27.29
N PRO A 246 -8.76 -18.28 -26.03
CA PRO A 246 -9.82 -17.94 -25.09
C PRO A 246 -10.68 -16.77 -25.57
N LEU A 247 -10.05 -15.71 -26.10
CA LEU A 247 -10.75 -14.54 -26.61
C LEU A 247 -11.68 -14.89 -27.79
N LEU A 248 -11.17 -15.66 -28.76
CA LEU A 248 -11.94 -16.06 -29.94
C LEU A 248 -13.12 -16.98 -29.56
N LEU A 249 -12.88 -17.95 -28.68
CA LEU A 249 -13.94 -18.86 -28.22
C LEU A 249 -15.01 -18.10 -27.41
N GLY A 250 -14.61 -17.18 -26.55
CA GLY A 250 -15.54 -16.30 -25.82
C GLY A 250 -16.35 -15.40 -26.74
N GLY A 251 -15.72 -14.77 -27.73
CA GLY A 251 -16.42 -13.98 -28.74
C GLY A 251 -17.46 -14.80 -29.52
N LEU A 252 -17.10 -16.03 -29.90
CA LEU A 252 -18.02 -16.97 -30.55
C LEU A 252 -19.21 -17.32 -29.65
N GLY A 253 -18.98 -17.52 -28.35
CA GLY A 253 -20.03 -17.81 -27.38
C GLY A 253 -20.98 -16.64 -27.12
N LEU A 254 -20.47 -15.41 -27.10
CA LEU A 254 -21.30 -14.20 -27.08
C LEU A 254 -22.21 -14.14 -28.31
N VAL A 255 -21.64 -14.31 -29.51
CA VAL A 255 -22.42 -14.30 -30.76
C VAL A 255 -23.47 -15.41 -30.76
N TYR A 256 -23.11 -16.61 -30.31
CA TYR A 256 -24.03 -17.74 -30.15
C TYR A 256 -25.19 -17.40 -29.21
N GLN A 257 -24.88 -16.85 -28.03
CA GLN A 257 -25.90 -16.50 -27.04
C GLN A 257 -26.83 -15.40 -27.54
N VAL A 258 -26.30 -14.34 -28.15
CA VAL A 258 -27.11 -13.22 -28.68
C VAL A 258 -28.08 -13.70 -29.75
N ARG A 259 -27.64 -14.59 -30.64
CA ARG A 259 -28.51 -15.16 -31.70
C ARG A 259 -29.60 -16.05 -31.16
N ARG A 260 -29.38 -16.72 -30.02
CA ARG A 260 -30.30 -17.73 -29.48
C ARG A 260 -31.22 -17.19 -28.38
N ASP A 261 -30.73 -16.32 -27.51
CA ASP A 261 -31.46 -15.70 -26.40
C ASP A 261 -30.86 -14.33 -26.05
N GLY A 262 -31.25 -13.30 -26.82
CA GLY A 262 -30.78 -11.93 -26.61
C GLY A 262 -31.13 -11.35 -25.22
N ARG A 263 -32.18 -11.85 -24.55
CA ARG A 263 -32.56 -11.37 -23.21
C ARG A 263 -31.57 -11.85 -22.16
N LYS A 264 -31.20 -13.13 -22.19
CA LYS A 264 -30.18 -13.67 -21.28
C LYS A 264 -28.78 -13.16 -21.65
N ALA A 265 -28.50 -12.94 -22.92
CA ALA A 265 -27.27 -12.28 -23.35
C ALA A 265 -27.17 -10.86 -22.79
N LEU A 266 -28.27 -10.11 -22.74
CA LEU A 266 -28.30 -8.79 -22.10
C LEU A 266 -28.01 -8.88 -20.60
N VAL A 267 -28.57 -9.85 -19.88
CA VAL A 267 -28.29 -10.03 -18.44
C VAL A 267 -26.80 -10.29 -18.19
N LEU A 268 -26.20 -11.20 -18.95
CA LEU A 268 -24.76 -11.50 -18.82
C LEU A 268 -23.89 -10.33 -19.30
N GLY A 269 -24.32 -9.61 -20.34
CA GLY A 269 -23.67 -8.40 -20.83
C GLY A 269 -23.72 -7.25 -19.84
N LEU A 270 -24.82 -7.10 -19.09
CA LEU A 270 -24.93 -6.14 -18.00
C LEU A 270 -23.99 -6.53 -16.85
N LEU A 271 -23.89 -7.82 -16.50
CA LEU A 271 -22.91 -8.28 -15.52
C LEU A 271 -21.48 -7.93 -15.97
N PHE A 272 -21.12 -8.26 -17.21
CA PHE A 272 -19.82 -7.93 -17.81
C PHE A 272 -19.54 -6.42 -17.78
N GLY A 273 -20.48 -5.60 -18.26
CA GLY A 273 -20.31 -4.15 -18.32
C GLY A 273 -20.27 -3.48 -16.95
N LEU A 274 -21.14 -3.88 -16.02
CA LEU A 274 -21.23 -3.29 -14.67
C LEU A 274 -20.06 -3.69 -13.78
N THR A 275 -19.48 -4.88 -13.97
CA THR A 275 -18.32 -5.35 -13.19
C THR A 275 -16.97 -5.17 -13.91
N GLY A 276 -16.99 -4.45 -15.03
CA GLY A 276 -15.81 -4.08 -15.81
C GLY A 276 -15.79 -2.58 -16.08
N VAL A 277 -16.27 -2.18 -17.25
CA VAL A 277 -16.27 -0.78 -17.72
C VAL A 277 -16.91 0.20 -16.73
N ALA A 278 -18.04 -0.15 -16.09
CA ALA A 278 -18.69 0.76 -15.16
C ALA A 278 -17.88 0.97 -13.86
N ILE A 279 -17.13 -0.04 -13.42
CA ILE A 279 -16.21 0.08 -12.27
C ILE A 279 -15.11 1.10 -12.58
N VAL A 280 -14.59 1.13 -13.81
CA VAL A 280 -13.60 2.14 -14.22
C VAL A 280 -14.14 3.55 -14.03
N LEU A 281 -15.37 3.80 -14.49
CA LEU A 281 -16.03 5.11 -14.35
C LEU A 281 -16.24 5.49 -12.88
N TYR A 282 -16.62 4.51 -12.04
CA TYR A 282 -16.86 4.67 -10.61
C TYR A 282 -15.57 4.90 -9.81
N LEU A 283 -14.51 4.17 -10.11
CA LEU A 283 -13.23 4.33 -9.43
C LEU A 283 -12.54 5.65 -9.80
N ASN A 284 -12.80 6.13 -11.03
CA ASN A 284 -12.18 7.31 -11.64
C ASN A 284 -10.69 7.39 -11.29
N GLN A 285 -9.95 6.35 -11.69
CA GLN A 285 -8.57 6.15 -11.26
C GLN A 285 -7.68 7.32 -11.74
N PRO A 286 -6.95 8.00 -10.83
CA PRO A 286 -5.90 8.95 -11.19
C PRO A 286 -4.69 8.20 -11.80
N PRO A 287 -3.71 8.91 -12.39
CA PRO A 287 -2.63 8.30 -13.15
C PRO A 287 -1.60 7.60 -12.23
N ILE A 288 -1.59 7.96 -10.94
CA ILE A 288 -0.82 7.27 -9.91
C ILE A 288 -1.79 6.59 -8.94
N GLU A 289 -1.66 5.28 -8.82
CA GLU A 289 -2.25 4.49 -7.74
C GLU A 289 -1.11 3.70 -7.05
N PRO A 290 -1.20 3.40 -5.74
CA PRO A 290 -0.15 2.67 -5.01
C PRO A 290 0.22 1.31 -5.62
N ARG A 291 -0.75 0.72 -6.32
CA ARG A 291 -0.59 -0.43 -7.22
C ARG A 291 -1.77 -0.43 -8.18
N GLU A 292 -1.57 -1.02 -9.36
CA GLU A 292 -2.68 -1.25 -10.27
C GLU A 292 -3.70 -2.24 -9.66
N ARG A 293 -4.99 -2.03 -9.92
CA ARG A 293 -6.09 -2.76 -9.24
C ARG A 293 -6.90 -3.64 -10.18
N ASP A 294 -6.19 -4.43 -10.97
CA ASP A 294 -6.75 -5.43 -11.89
C ASP A 294 -7.79 -6.37 -11.25
N TYR A 295 -7.59 -6.76 -9.99
CA TYR A 295 -8.51 -7.60 -9.21
C TYR A 295 -9.93 -7.02 -9.09
N THR A 296 -10.11 -5.71 -9.26
CA THR A 296 -11.44 -5.09 -9.22
C THR A 296 -12.34 -5.49 -10.39
N PHE A 297 -11.75 -6.00 -11.49
CA PHE A 297 -12.46 -6.35 -12.72
C PHE A 297 -12.77 -7.85 -12.86
N VAL A 298 -12.40 -8.67 -11.87
CA VAL A 298 -12.57 -10.14 -11.90
C VAL A 298 -14.02 -10.56 -12.21
N GLY A 299 -15.01 -9.79 -11.75
CA GLY A 299 -16.42 -10.06 -12.08
C GLY A 299 -16.70 -10.08 -13.59
N SER A 300 -16.10 -9.17 -14.35
CA SER A 300 -16.25 -9.13 -15.81
C SER A 300 -15.54 -10.31 -16.48
N PHE A 301 -14.42 -10.76 -15.92
CA PHE A 301 -13.67 -11.90 -16.45
C PHE A 301 -14.43 -13.20 -16.24
N TYR A 302 -15.11 -13.38 -15.10
CA TYR A 302 -16.04 -14.49 -14.88
C TYR A 302 -17.22 -14.46 -15.85
N ALA A 303 -17.79 -13.28 -16.12
CA ALA A 303 -18.85 -13.16 -17.12
C ALA A 303 -18.38 -13.58 -18.51
N PHE A 304 -17.16 -13.20 -18.91
CA PHE A 304 -16.57 -13.60 -20.19
C PHE A 304 -16.24 -15.11 -20.24
N ALA A 305 -15.79 -15.71 -19.13
CA ALA A 305 -15.55 -17.15 -19.05
C ALA A 305 -16.82 -17.99 -19.31
N ILE A 306 -17.99 -17.49 -18.91
CA ILE A 306 -19.28 -18.11 -19.26
C ILE A 306 -19.47 -18.10 -20.79
N TRP A 307 -19.14 -17.01 -21.47
CA TRP A 307 -19.16 -16.98 -22.93
C TRP A 307 -18.14 -17.92 -23.55
N ILE A 308 -16.96 -18.11 -22.97
CA ILE A 308 -16.00 -19.13 -23.45
C ILE A 308 -16.66 -20.53 -23.45
N GLY A 309 -17.36 -20.89 -22.37
CA GLY A 309 -18.12 -22.15 -22.31
C GLY A 309 -19.22 -22.25 -23.36
N LEU A 310 -20.01 -21.19 -23.55
CA LEU A 310 -21.02 -21.12 -24.61
C LEU A 310 -20.39 -21.13 -26.02
N GLY A 311 -19.13 -20.70 -26.13
CA GLY A 311 -18.33 -20.74 -27.34
C GLY A 311 -18.15 -22.13 -27.88
N VAL A 312 -18.13 -23.16 -27.04
CA VAL A 312 -18.08 -24.57 -27.46
C VAL A 312 -19.34 -24.94 -28.26
N LEU A 313 -20.51 -24.44 -27.85
CA LEU A 313 -21.77 -24.63 -28.58
C LEU A 313 -21.76 -23.83 -29.89
N GLY A 314 -21.25 -22.59 -29.87
CA GLY A 314 -21.06 -21.80 -31.07
C GLY A 314 -20.09 -22.46 -32.07
N LEU A 315 -19.02 -23.07 -31.56
CA LEU A 315 -18.04 -23.82 -32.37
C LEU A 315 -18.69 -25.04 -33.00
N HIS A 316 -19.52 -25.77 -32.26
CA HIS A 316 -20.32 -26.85 -32.83
C HIS A 316 -21.23 -26.37 -33.98
N GLU A 317 -21.85 -25.20 -33.87
CA GLU A 317 -22.66 -24.63 -34.96
C GLU A 317 -21.82 -24.26 -36.18
N VAL A 318 -20.66 -23.62 -36.00
CA VAL A 318 -19.76 -23.29 -37.12
C VAL A 318 -19.25 -24.56 -37.79
N LEU A 319 -18.85 -25.57 -37.01
CA LEU A 319 -18.37 -26.84 -37.54
C LEU A 319 -19.45 -27.61 -38.30
N ARG A 320 -20.74 -27.29 -38.16
CA ARG A 320 -21.81 -27.92 -38.96
C ARG A 320 -21.66 -27.64 -40.45
N TYR A 321 -21.04 -26.52 -40.82
CA TYR A 321 -20.78 -26.15 -42.21
C TYR A 321 -19.57 -26.87 -42.79
N LEU A 322 -18.64 -27.33 -41.95
CA LEU A 322 -17.38 -27.98 -42.35
C LEU A 322 -17.44 -29.51 -42.21
N LEU A 323 -18.08 -30.00 -41.15
CA LEU A 323 -18.14 -31.41 -40.78
C LEU A 323 -19.58 -31.92 -40.83
N ARG A 324 -19.86 -32.81 -41.79
CA ARG A 324 -21.18 -33.43 -41.97
C ARG A 324 -21.49 -34.49 -40.91
N THR A 325 -20.48 -35.19 -40.41
CA THR A 325 -20.63 -36.28 -39.43
C THR A 325 -20.92 -35.74 -38.03
N PRO A 326 -22.09 -36.03 -37.43
CA PRO A 326 -22.48 -35.44 -36.14
C PRO A 326 -21.54 -35.76 -34.98
N ASN A 327 -21.13 -37.03 -34.85
CA ASN A 327 -20.25 -37.46 -33.77
C ASN A 327 -18.86 -36.82 -33.87
N LEU A 328 -18.31 -36.74 -35.08
CA LEU A 328 -17.03 -36.06 -35.32
C LEU A 328 -17.14 -34.57 -34.98
N ARG A 329 -18.24 -33.91 -35.37
CA ARG A 329 -18.48 -32.51 -35.04
C ARG A 329 -18.54 -32.25 -33.54
N VAL A 330 -19.26 -33.08 -32.79
CA VAL A 330 -19.30 -32.99 -31.31
C VAL A 330 -17.92 -33.23 -30.72
N ALA A 331 -17.22 -34.27 -31.16
CA ALA A 331 -15.88 -34.59 -30.68
C ALA A 331 -14.90 -33.43 -30.93
N THR A 332 -14.88 -32.86 -32.14
CA THR A 332 -14.02 -31.71 -32.48
C THR A 332 -14.36 -30.47 -31.66
N ALA A 333 -15.65 -30.16 -31.46
CA ALA A 333 -16.06 -29.04 -30.63
C ALA A 333 -15.62 -29.23 -29.17
N MET A 334 -15.77 -30.44 -28.62
CA MET A 334 -15.34 -30.78 -27.26
C MET A 334 -13.82 -30.71 -27.10
N VAL A 335 -13.06 -31.25 -28.06
CA VAL A 335 -11.59 -31.16 -28.06
C VAL A 335 -11.15 -29.70 -28.13
N GLY A 336 -11.72 -28.89 -29.03
CA GLY A 336 -11.45 -27.45 -29.08
C GLY A 336 -11.83 -26.74 -27.78
N GLY A 337 -12.94 -27.13 -27.16
CA GLY A 337 -13.40 -26.60 -25.88
C GLY A 337 -12.47 -26.90 -24.72
N PHE A 338 -11.86 -28.09 -24.67
CA PHE A 338 -10.88 -28.45 -23.64
C PHE A 338 -9.45 -27.97 -23.94
N LEU A 339 -9.12 -27.75 -25.21
CA LEU A 339 -7.81 -27.23 -25.61
C LEU A 339 -7.56 -25.84 -25.02
N VAL A 340 -8.59 -24.98 -24.98
CA VAL A 340 -8.50 -23.62 -24.45
C VAL A 340 -8.09 -23.59 -22.96
N PRO A 341 -8.84 -24.18 -22.02
CA PRO A 341 -8.41 -24.25 -20.62
C PRO A 341 -7.12 -25.07 -20.45
N GLY A 342 -6.84 -26.04 -21.32
CA GLY A 342 -5.57 -26.79 -21.32
C GLY A 342 -4.36 -25.90 -21.57
N ILE A 343 -4.40 -25.03 -22.60
CA ILE A 343 -3.33 -24.07 -22.88
C ILE A 343 -3.22 -23.03 -21.76
N MET A 344 -4.35 -22.52 -21.25
CA MET A 344 -4.33 -21.58 -20.12
C MET A 344 -3.69 -22.20 -18.88
N ALA A 345 -3.93 -23.49 -18.61
CA ALA A 345 -3.28 -24.20 -17.52
C ALA A 345 -1.78 -24.38 -17.77
N VAL A 346 -1.36 -24.82 -18.96
CA VAL A 346 0.07 -25.02 -19.26
C VAL A 346 0.86 -23.72 -19.20
N GLU A 347 0.33 -22.65 -19.79
CA GLU A 347 0.99 -21.35 -19.87
C GLU A 347 0.90 -20.55 -18.57
N GLY A 348 -0.11 -20.77 -17.72
CA GLY A 348 -0.37 -19.96 -16.52
C GLY A 348 -0.28 -20.70 -15.19
N TRP A 349 0.21 -21.96 -15.13
CA TRP A 349 0.29 -22.67 -13.85
C TRP A 349 1.44 -22.16 -12.97
N ASN A 350 2.59 -21.90 -13.56
CA ASN A 350 3.84 -21.60 -12.85
C ASN A 350 3.86 -20.20 -12.21
N ASP A 351 3.14 -19.22 -12.76
CA ASP A 351 3.01 -17.87 -12.20
C ASP A 351 1.85 -17.77 -11.17
N HIS A 352 0.85 -18.65 -11.28
CA HIS A 352 -0.27 -18.74 -10.34
C HIS A 352 0.00 -19.67 -9.15
N ASP A 353 0.98 -20.58 -9.25
CA ASP A 353 1.35 -21.46 -8.15
C ASP A 353 1.97 -20.65 -6.99
N ARG A 354 1.29 -20.68 -5.84
CA ARG A 354 1.72 -20.03 -4.60
C ARG A 354 2.40 -20.99 -3.62
N SER A 355 2.59 -22.25 -4.02
CA SER A 355 3.31 -23.24 -3.23
C SER A 355 4.71 -22.75 -2.89
N GLY A 356 5.12 -22.92 -1.63
CA GLY A 356 6.44 -22.48 -1.17
C GLY A 356 6.61 -20.97 -0.99
N ARG A 357 5.60 -20.12 -1.25
CA ARG A 357 5.69 -18.66 -1.03
C ARG A 357 5.48 -18.29 0.44
N TYR A 358 6.56 -18.30 1.22
CA TYR A 358 6.55 -17.94 2.65
C TYR A 358 7.09 -16.54 2.97
N SER A 359 7.52 -15.78 1.95
CA SER A 359 8.22 -14.48 2.07
C SER A 359 7.49 -13.48 2.99
N ALA A 360 6.18 -13.33 2.87
CA ALA A 360 5.41 -12.39 3.69
C ALA A 360 5.37 -12.80 5.17
N ALA A 361 5.15 -14.09 5.46
CA ALA A 361 5.13 -14.62 6.82
C ALA A 361 6.52 -14.58 7.46
N ASP A 362 7.57 -14.94 6.70
CA ASP A 362 8.95 -14.88 7.16
C ASP A 362 9.41 -13.42 7.38
N SER A 363 8.98 -12.48 6.51
CA SER A 363 9.19 -11.04 6.71
C SER A 363 8.65 -10.56 8.04
N ALA A 364 7.40 -10.89 8.34
CA ALA A 364 6.76 -10.56 9.61
C ALA A 364 7.48 -11.19 10.80
N HIS A 365 7.77 -12.49 10.73
CA HIS A 365 8.50 -13.22 11.77
C HIS A 365 9.86 -12.57 12.04
N ASN A 366 10.62 -12.25 11.01
CA ASN A 366 11.97 -11.71 11.11
C ASN A 366 11.97 -10.27 11.63
N LEU A 367 11.04 -9.43 11.18
CA LEU A 367 10.91 -8.06 11.69
C LEU A 367 10.48 -8.04 13.17
N LEU A 368 9.52 -8.88 13.57
CA LEU A 368 9.15 -9.03 14.98
C LEU A 368 10.33 -9.52 15.84
N ASN A 369 11.05 -10.54 15.38
CA ASN A 369 12.20 -11.10 16.09
C ASN A 369 13.46 -10.21 16.07
N SER A 370 13.43 -9.10 15.32
CA SER A 370 14.44 -8.05 15.42
C SER A 370 14.26 -7.16 16.65
N CYS A 371 13.05 -7.09 17.20
CA CYS A 371 12.72 -6.19 18.30
C CYS A 371 13.08 -6.80 19.66
N ALA A 372 13.58 -5.99 20.60
CA ALA A 372 13.70 -6.40 22.01
C ALA A 372 12.32 -6.72 22.65
N PRO A 373 12.27 -7.45 23.79
CA PRO A 373 11.02 -7.78 24.46
C PRO A 373 10.17 -6.56 24.83
N ASN A 374 8.84 -6.70 24.72
CA ASN A 374 7.83 -5.67 25.01
C ASN A 374 8.03 -4.37 24.21
N ALA A 375 8.69 -4.41 23.05
CA ALA A 375 8.94 -3.22 22.23
C ALA A 375 7.66 -2.55 21.68
N ILE A 376 7.76 -1.29 21.29
CA ILE A 376 6.85 -0.62 20.36
C ILE A 376 7.53 -0.59 19.00
N LEU A 377 6.90 -1.16 17.99
CA LEU A 377 7.34 -1.12 16.60
C LEU A 377 6.42 -0.21 15.79
N ILE A 378 6.97 0.90 15.29
CA ILE A 378 6.27 1.86 14.45
C ILE A 378 6.41 1.42 12.99
N THR A 379 5.28 1.20 12.32
CA THR A 379 5.21 0.68 10.94
C THR A 379 4.56 1.68 10.00
N PHE A 380 4.72 1.48 8.69
CA PHE A 380 4.08 2.32 7.67
C PHE A 380 3.48 1.47 6.56
N ALA A 381 2.26 1.82 6.15
CA ALA A 381 1.51 1.14 5.09
C ALA A 381 1.15 -0.33 5.38
N ASP A 382 0.31 -0.86 4.49
CA ASP A 382 -0.32 -2.18 4.61
C ASP A 382 0.69 -3.32 4.53
N ASN A 383 1.70 -3.21 3.65
CA ASN A 383 2.69 -4.27 3.39
C ASN A 383 3.66 -4.50 4.56
N ASP A 384 3.92 -3.47 5.36
CA ASP A 384 4.72 -3.63 6.59
C ASP A 384 3.85 -4.12 7.76
N THR A 385 2.57 -3.72 7.80
CA THR A 385 1.72 -3.87 8.99
C THR A 385 0.93 -5.18 8.99
N PHE A 386 0.21 -5.49 7.92
CA PHE A 386 -0.76 -6.59 7.92
C PHE A 386 -0.09 -7.97 8.09
N PRO A 387 1.10 -8.25 7.51
CA PRO A 387 1.81 -9.48 7.80
C PRO A 387 2.19 -9.63 9.28
N LEU A 388 2.52 -8.53 9.98
CA LEU A 388 2.84 -8.56 11.42
C LEU A 388 1.61 -8.90 12.25
N TRP A 389 0.47 -8.29 11.93
CA TRP A 389 -0.80 -8.62 12.57
C TRP A 389 -1.20 -10.08 12.34
N TYR A 390 -1.03 -10.60 11.13
CA TYR A 390 -1.21 -12.03 10.86
C TYR A 390 -0.29 -12.90 11.74
N ALA A 391 1.01 -12.58 11.79
CA ALA A 391 1.98 -13.33 12.58
C ALA A 391 1.65 -13.30 14.08
N GLN A 392 1.10 -12.20 14.60
CA GLN A 392 0.66 -12.10 15.99
C GLN A 392 -0.66 -12.83 16.25
N GLU A 393 -1.67 -12.70 15.39
CA GLU A 393 -2.99 -13.27 15.66
C GLU A 393 -3.09 -14.76 15.34
N VAL A 394 -2.51 -15.17 14.22
CA VAL A 394 -2.67 -16.53 13.70
C VAL A 394 -1.52 -17.41 14.16
N GLU A 395 -0.28 -16.93 14.04
CA GLU A 395 0.91 -17.71 14.34
C GLU A 395 1.41 -17.55 15.79
N GLY A 396 0.87 -16.58 16.54
CA GLY A 396 1.24 -16.33 17.94
C GLY A 396 2.68 -15.80 18.14
N ILE A 397 3.30 -15.24 17.10
CA ILE A 397 4.70 -14.79 17.13
C ILE A 397 4.79 -13.42 17.80
N ARG A 398 5.64 -13.29 18.83
CA ARG A 398 6.00 -12.00 19.45
C ARG A 398 4.78 -11.12 19.80
N ARG A 399 3.80 -11.73 20.46
CA ARG A 399 2.60 -11.07 20.98
C ARG A 399 2.90 -10.00 22.05
N ASP A 400 4.15 -9.92 22.52
CA ASP A 400 4.68 -8.88 23.40
C ASP A 400 4.98 -7.55 22.66
N VAL A 401 5.22 -7.57 21.34
CA VAL A 401 5.56 -6.37 20.57
C VAL A 401 4.30 -5.59 20.21
N ARG A 402 4.25 -4.29 20.53
CA ARG A 402 3.16 -3.41 20.14
C ARG A 402 3.39 -2.86 18.75
N ILE A 403 2.47 -3.12 17.83
CA ILE A 403 2.46 -2.49 16.51
C ILE A 403 1.76 -1.13 16.58
N ALA A 404 2.47 -0.06 16.21
CA ALA A 404 1.95 1.29 16.11
C ALA A 404 2.02 1.76 14.64
N VAL A 405 0.88 1.74 13.95
CA VAL A 405 0.81 2.11 12.53
C VAL A 405 0.86 3.63 12.36
N LEU A 406 1.91 4.15 11.74
CA LEU A 406 2.14 5.59 11.56
C LEU A 406 0.96 6.28 10.86
N GLN A 407 0.40 5.64 9.82
CA GLN A 407 -0.73 6.19 9.05
C GLN A 407 -2.05 6.22 9.82
N TYR A 408 -2.16 5.46 10.92
CA TYR A 408 -3.35 5.45 11.78
C TYR A 408 -3.15 6.29 13.04
N LEU A 409 -1.93 6.75 13.37
CA LEU A 409 -1.71 7.67 14.49
C LEU A 409 -2.47 9.00 14.39
N PRO A 410 -2.88 9.52 13.21
CA PRO A 410 -3.78 10.68 13.16
C PRO A 410 -5.20 10.38 13.64
N THR A 411 -5.56 9.11 13.81
CA THR A 411 -6.91 8.71 14.22
C THR A 411 -6.99 8.49 15.72
N ASP A 412 -8.08 8.97 16.31
CA ASP A 412 -8.35 8.85 17.74
C ASP A 412 -8.54 7.39 18.18
N TRP A 413 -9.22 6.58 17.36
CA TRP A 413 -9.48 5.17 17.64
C TRP A 413 -8.18 4.39 17.83
N HIS A 414 -7.19 4.56 16.94
CA HIS A 414 -5.92 3.82 16.99
C HIS A 414 -5.11 4.17 18.22
N ILE A 415 -5.00 5.47 18.54
CA ILE A 415 -4.36 5.93 19.79
C ILE A 415 -5.08 5.32 21.01
N GLY A 416 -6.41 5.26 20.98
CA GLY A 416 -7.20 4.58 22.00
C GLY A 416 -6.90 3.08 22.12
N GLN A 417 -6.59 2.38 21.01
CA GLN A 417 -6.16 0.98 21.04
C GLN A 417 -4.75 0.81 21.64
N LEU A 418 -3.84 1.74 21.36
CA LEU A 418 -2.49 1.73 21.94
C LEU A 418 -2.51 1.83 23.47
N ARG A 419 -3.47 2.57 24.04
CA ARG A 419 -3.67 2.72 25.49
C ARG A 419 -4.28 1.50 26.20
N ARG A 420 -4.67 0.48 25.46
CA ARG A 420 -5.24 -0.77 26.02
C ARG A 420 -4.21 -1.88 25.97
N GLN A 421 -4.34 -2.86 26.86
CA GLN A 421 -3.58 -4.10 26.73
C GLN A 421 -3.95 -4.79 25.41
N SER A 422 -2.95 -5.35 24.72
CA SER A 422 -3.11 -6.09 23.47
C SER A 422 -2.25 -7.33 23.56
N TYR A 423 -2.89 -8.50 23.56
CA TYR A 423 -2.23 -9.79 23.84
C TYR A 423 -1.34 -9.69 25.11
N ASP A 424 -0.04 -9.92 24.96
CA ASP A 424 1.00 -9.86 26.00
C ASP A 424 1.67 -8.47 26.09
N SER A 425 1.40 -7.57 25.14
CA SER A 425 1.90 -6.20 25.15
C SER A 425 1.16 -5.35 26.19
N ALA A 426 1.94 -4.74 27.09
CA ALA A 426 1.44 -3.69 27.98
C ALA A 426 0.85 -2.49 27.21
N PRO A 427 -0.10 -1.75 27.80
CA PRO A 427 -0.54 -0.44 27.30
C PRO A 427 0.62 0.51 26.99
N VAL A 428 0.48 1.33 25.95
CA VAL A 428 1.40 2.43 25.66
C VAL A 428 1.05 3.61 26.56
N ALA A 429 2.02 4.04 27.38
CA ALA A 429 1.88 5.23 28.21
C ALA A 429 2.06 6.50 27.35
N LEU A 430 1.13 7.43 27.51
CA LEU A 430 1.11 8.74 26.84
C LEU A 430 0.76 9.80 27.88
N ALA A 431 1.47 10.91 27.88
CA ALA A 431 1.25 12.05 28.75
C ALA A 431 -0.06 12.76 28.40
N LEU A 432 -0.35 12.99 27.12
CA LEU A 432 -1.59 13.68 26.77
C LEU A 432 -2.80 12.76 27.04
N PRO A 433 -3.95 13.29 27.50
CA PRO A 433 -5.18 12.51 27.62
C PRO A 433 -5.75 12.16 26.24
N GLN A 434 -6.70 11.21 26.18
CA GLN A 434 -7.34 10.83 24.91
C GLN A 434 -8.06 12.00 24.23
N THR A 435 -8.59 12.96 25.00
CA THR A 435 -9.25 14.17 24.49
C THR A 435 -8.31 15.04 23.66
N SER A 436 -7.02 15.10 23.98
CA SER A 436 -6.01 15.82 23.20
C SER A 436 -5.73 15.20 21.83
N TYR A 437 -6.28 14.01 21.56
CA TYR A 437 -6.10 13.26 20.32
C TYR A 437 -7.39 13.00 19.54
N GLN A 438 -8.54 13.50 20.03
CA GLN A 438 -9.80 13.42 19.30
C GLN A 438 -9.68 14.12 17.93
N SER A 439 -10.41 13.64 16.93
CA SER A 439 -10.46 14.32 15.62
C SER A 439 -10.89 15.77 15.77
N GLY A 440 -10.21 16.68 15.07
CA GLY A 440 -10.30 18.14 15.24
C GLY A 440 -9.31 18.72 16.26
N THR A 441 -8.98 17.96 17.31
CA THR A 441 -8.04 18.41 18.35
C THR A 441 -6.61 18.01 18.03
N ASN A 442 -5.71 19.00 17.94
CA ASN A 442 -4.28 18.82 17.63
C ASN A 442 -4.02 17.98 16.38
N ASP A 443 -4.93 17.97 15.41
CA ASP A 443 -4.70 17.35 14.08
C ASP A 443 -3.56 18.05 13.35
N TYR A 444 -3.43 19.36 13.59
CA TYR A 444 -2.46 20.25 12.99
C TYR A 444 -2.01 21.30 14.03
N LEU A 445 -0.72 21.38 14.28
CA LEU A 445 -0.10 22.44 15.09
C LEU A 445 0.80 23.27 14.15
N PRO A 446 0.47 24.54 13.84
CA PRO A 446 1.32 25.39 13.01
C PRO A 446 2.64 25.74 13.68
N TYR A 447 3.68 25.92 12.87
CA TYR A 447 4.93 26.52 13.32
C TYR A 447 4.77 28.03 13.50
N VAL A 448 4.99 28.53 14.71
CA VAL A 448 4.99 29.97 15.00
C VAL A 448 6.25 30.33 15.76
N ALA A 449 7.26 30.79 15.03
CA ALA A 449 8.58 31.06 15.57
C ALA A 449 8.52 32.02 16.76
N ASN A 450 9.08 31.61 17.90
CA ASN A 450 9.35 32.49 19.03
C ASN A 450 10.88 32.65 19.17
N PRO A 451 11.46 33.81 18.80
CA PRO A 451 12.90 34.02 18.88
C PRO A 451 13.51 33.84 20.28
N ALA A 452 12.70 33.95 21.35
CA ALA A 452 13.15 33.71 22.72
C ALA A 452 13.28 32.22 23.08
N VAL A 453 12.75 31.32 22.24
CA VAL A 453 12.73 29.87 22.46
C VAL A 453 13.51 29.18 21.33
N PRO A 454 14.85 29.06 21.43
CA PRO A 454 15.65 28.46 20.37
C PRO A 454 15.43 26.95 20.24
N ALA A 455 15.10 26.25 21.33
CA ALA A 455 14.77 24.83 21.34
C ALA A 455 13.77 24.51 22.46
N VAL A 456 12.96 23.47 22.27
CA VAL A 456 11.85 23.11 23.17
C VAL A 456 12.12 21.76 23.83
N ASN A 457 12.01 21.70 25.15
CA ASN A 457 12.00 20.43 25.87
C ASN A 457 10.69 19.70 25.57
N VAL A 458 10.76 18.49 25.02
CA VAL A 458 9.57 17.73 24.61
C VAL A 458 8.63 17.43 25.78
N GLN A 459 9.16 17.21 26.99
CA GLN A 459 8.35 16.90 28.18
C GLN A 459 7.55 18.12 28.64
N GLU A 460 8.19 19.30 28.66
CA GLU A 460 7.53 20.58 28.96
C GLU A 460 6.50 20.93 27.88
N PHE A 461 6.80 20.65 26.61
CA PHE A 461 5.85 20.86 25.52
C PHE A 461 4.59 20.02 25.69
N MET A 462 4.72 18.73 26.04
CA MET A 462 3.54 17.88 26.34
C MET A 462 2.74 18.43 27.52
N GLN A 463 3.40 18.97 28.55
CA GLN A 463 2.71 19.60 29.67
C GLN A 463 1.92 20.84 29.23
N LEU A 464 2.54 21.74 28.45
CA LEU A 464 1.88 22.94 27.93
C LEU A 464 0.68 22.62 27.03
N LEU A 465 0.79 21.58 26.20
CA LEU A 465 -0.33 21.09 25.39
C LEU A 465 -1.45 20.52 26.27
N ARG A 466 -1.11 19.72 27.29
CA ARG A 466 -2.08 19.16 28.24
C ARG A 466 -2.86 20.27 28.97
N GLU A 467 -2.17 21.35 29.33
CA GLU A 467 -2.73 22.50 30.04
C GLU A 467 -3.46 23.49 29.12
N ASN A 468 -3.47 23.26 27.80
CA ASN A 468 -3.98 24.19 26.79
C ASN A 468 -3.39 25.60 26.98
N SER A 469 -2.07 25.67 27.18
CA SER A 469 -1.37 26.87 27.64
C SER A 469 -1.52 28.07 26.68
N PRO A 470 -1.80 29.28 27.19
CA PRO A 470 -1.80 30.51 26.39
C PRO A 470 -0.48 30.79 25.68
N LEU A 471 0.63 30.20 26.15
CA LEU A 471 1.95 30.34 25.52
C LEU A 471 2.06 29.67 24.15
N LEU A 472 1.19 28.70 23.87
CA LEU A 472 1.14 27.99 22.60
C LEU A 472 -0.05 28.43 21.74
N GLN A 473 -0.99 29.19 22.28
CA GLN A 473 -2.20 29.60 21.58
C GLN A 473 -1.91 30.63 20.49
N VAL A 474 -2.47 30.39 19.31
CA VAL A 474 -2.40 31.28 18.15
C VAL A 474 -3.77 31.34 17.49
N GLN A 475 -4.06 32.46 16.83
CA GLN A 475 -5.29 32.60 16.05
C GLN A 475 -5.01 32.48 14.56
N THR A 476 -5.85 31.71 13.89
CA THR A 476 -5.89 31.60 12.43
C THR A 476 -6.50 32.85 11.80
N GLN A 477 -6.37 32.98 10.48
CA GLN A 477 -7.01 34.08 9.72
C GLN A 477 -8.55 34.07 9.83
N SER A 478 -9.16 32.90 10.09
CA SER A 478 -10.61 32.75 10.34
C SER A 478 -11.02 33.05 11.78
N GLY A 479 -10.07 33.39 12.67
CA GLY A 479 -10.33 33.64 14.08
C GLY A 479 -10.42 32.38 14.95
N GLN A 480 -10.20 31.19 14.38
CA GLN A 480 -10.12 29.94 15.13
C GLN A 480 -8.81 29.91 15.94
N GLU A 481 -8.92 29.60 17.23
CA GLU A 481 -7.78 29.38 18.12
C GLU A 481 -7.20 27.97 17.92
N LEU A 482 -5.88 27.90 17.73
CA LEU A 482 -5.11 26.67 17.62
C LEU A 482 -3.93 26.71 18.60
N LEU A 483 -3.44 25.55 18.98
CA LEU A 483 -2.12 25.44 19.62
C LEU A 483 -1.04 25.39 18.55
N SER A 484 0.15 25.90 18.86
CA SER A 484 1.30 25.99 17.96
C SER A 484 2.55 25.42 18.61
N TYR A 485 3.65 25.39 17.87
CA TYR A 485 4.96 25.09 18.42
C TYR A 485 5.99 26.20 18.10
N PRO A 486 6.78 26.64 19.10
CA PRO A 486 7.56 27.87 19.00
C PRO A 486 8.94 27.73 18.33
N SER A 487 9.47 26.51 18.23
CA SER A 487 10.76 26.20 17.61
C SER A 487 10.69 24.91 16.82
N ASP A 488 11.39 24.85 15.70
CA ASP A 488 11.59 23.63 14.92
C ASP A 488 12.58 22.66 15.58
N GLN A 489 13.27 23.06 16.65
CA GLN A 489 14.23 22.25 17.39
C GLN A 489 13.63 21.74 18.70
N PHE A 490 13.60 20.42 18.86
CA PHE A 490 13.17 19.75 20.08
C PHE A 490 14.32 18.98 20.72
N TYR A 491 14.27 18.85 22.04
CA TYR A 491 15.20 18.01 22.77
C TYR A 491 14.56 17.24 23.92
N LEU A 492 15.18 16.13 24.28
CA LEU A 492 14.87 15.29 25.43
C LEU A 492 16.13 15.16 26.31
N PRO A 493 16.09 15.62 27.58
CA PRO A 493 17.18 15.42 28.53
C PRO A 493 17.47 13.94 28.80
N ILE A 494 18.74 13.57 28.93
CA ILE A 494 19.15 12.17 29.14
C ILE A 494 19.88 12.02 30.48
N ASP A 495 19.33 11.18 31.36
CA ASP A 495 20.03 10.69 32.55
C ASP A 495 20.99 9.55 32.15
N LYS A 496 22.25 9.91 31.90
CA LYS A 496 23.29 8.96 31.48
C LYS A 496 23.51 7.82 32.48
N ASP A 497 23.39 8.08 33.78
CA ASP A 497 23.63 7.07 34.82
C ASP A 497 22.49 6.06 34.88
N LYS A 498 21.25 6.53 34.72
CA LYS A 498 20.09 5.66 34.55
C LYS A 498 20.21 4.79 33.30
N ILE A 499 20.56 5.38 32.17
CA ILE A 499 20.70 4.62 30.92
C ILE A 499 21.77 3.53 31.01
N LYS A 500 22.92 3.84 31.63
CA LYS A 500 23.97 2.85 31.91
C LYS A 500 23.47 1.73 32.83
N ARG A 501 22.70 2.05 33.89
CA ARG A 501 22.10 1.06 34.79
C ARG A 501 21.09 0.14 34.09
N LEU A 502 20.35 0.65 33.10
CA LEU A 502 19.41 -0.15 32.32
C LEU A 502 20.10 -1.15 31.39
N GLY A 503 21.38 -0.98 31.07
CA GLY A 503 22.14 -1.91 30.24
C GLY A 503 21.64 -2.02 28.79
N ILE A 504 20.89 -1.02 28.31
CA ILE A 504 20.26 -1.04 26.97
C ILE A 504 21.20 -0.62 25.84
N ILE A 505 22.41 -0.14 26.16
CA ILE A 505 23.43 0.31 25.21
C ILE A 505 24.66 -0.58 25.35
N PRO A 506 25.21 -1.10 24.25
CA PRO A 506 26.44 -1.88 24.31
C PRO A 506 27.62 -1.00 24.72
N LYS A 507 28.59 -1.57 25.46
CA LYS A 507 29.76 -0.86 26.01
C LYS A 507 30.50 -0.01 24.96
N GLU A 508 30.63 -0.51 23.74
CA GLU A 508 31.30 0.18 22.63
C GLU A 508 30.61 1.48 22.17
N ARG A 509 29.34 1.67 22.54
CA ARG A 509 28.55 2.88 22.22
C ARG A 509 28.36 3.82 23.41
N GLU A 510 28.85 3.48 24.60
CA GLU A 510 28.68 4.35 25.77
C GLU A 510 29.30 5.74 25.57
N SER A 511 30.37 5.85 24.78
CA SER A 511 30.99 7.15 24.42
C SER A 511 30.11 8.02 23.53
N GLN A 512 29.10 7.45 22.88
CA GLN A 512 28.16 8.15 21.98
C GLN A 512 26.93 8.67 22.73
N LEU A 513 26.81 8.38 24.03
CA LEU A 513 25.74 8.88 24.88
C LEU A 513 25.75 10.41 24.93
N VAL A 514 24.63 11.01 24.52
CA VAL A 514 24.43 12.46 24.57
C VAL A 514 23.82 12.90 25.90
N ASP A 515 24.09 14.14 26.34
CA ASP A 515 23.42 14.72 27.53
C ASP A 515 21.97 15.10 27.25
N ARG A 516 21.68 15.45 26.00
CA ARG A 516 20.32 15.67 25.49
C ARG A 516 20.23 15.14 24.07
N MET A 517 19.15 14.43 23.77
CA MET A 517 18.82 13.97 22.42
C MET A 517 18.07 15.11 21.72
N GLU A 518 18.58 15.58 20.58
CA GLU A 518 18.05 16.75 19.86
C GLU A 518 17.67 16.39 18.42
N TRP A 519 16.51 16.85 17.96
CA TRP A 519 16.04 16.65 16.59
C TRP A 519 15.20 17.83 16.10
N SER A 520 15.01 17.92 14.78
CA SER A 520 14.17 18.94 14.16
C SER A 520 12.92 18.35 13.54
N VAL A 521 11.77 19.00 13.77
CA VAL A 521 10.48 18.60 13.20
C VAL A 521 10.07 19.40 11.96
N GLY A 522 10.91 20.36 11.54
CA GLY A 522 10.66 21.26 10.42
C GLY A 522 9.79 22.49 10.77
N LYS A 523 9.68 23.41 9.80
CA LYS A 523 9.05 24.75 9.95
C LYS A 523 7.69 24.88 9.27
N GLN A 524 7.03 23.77 8.97
CA GLN A 524 5.72 23.77 8.33
C GLN A 524 4.63 23.60 9.37
N TYR A 525 4.46 22.37 9.85
CA TYR A 525 3.51 22.02 10.89
C TYR A 525 3.91 20.71 11.56
N LEU A 526 3.39 20.49 12.77
CA LEU A 526 3.44 19.21 13.46
C LEU A 526 2.08 18.52 13.33
N ASP A 527 2.05 17.41 12.62
CA ASP A 527 0.86 16.54 12.56
C ASP A 527 0.74 15.67 13.81
N LYS A 528 -0.45 15.12 14.00
CA LYS A 528 -0.77 14.25 15.13
C LYS A 528 0.10 12.99 15.20
N SER A 529 0.56 12.43 14.07
CA SER A 529 1.45 11.25 14.09
C SER A 529 2.78 11.59 14.77
N LYS A 530 3.39 12.71 14.39
CA LYS A 530 4.64 13.18 14.99
C LYS A 530 4.45 13.53 16.47
N LEU A 531 3.33 14.17 16.81
CA LEU A 531 2.98 14.48 18.20
C LEU A 531 2.89 13.22 19.07
N VAL A 532 2.23 12.16 18.60
CA VAL A 532 2.12 10.90 19.35
C VAL A 532 3.50 10.27 19.56
N ILE A 533 4.36 10.25 18.54
CA ILE A 533 5.70 9.66 18.71
C ILE A 533 6.55 10.49 19.69
N MET A 534 6.45 11.82 19.63
CA MET A 534 7.08 12.69 20.62
C MET A 534 6.57 12.42 22.05
N ASP A 535 5.27 12.18 22.22
CA ASP A 535 4.70 11.83 23.53
C ASP A 535 5.20 10.45 24.02
N ILE A 536 5.25 9.45 23.13
CA ILE A 536 5.86 8.15 23.44
C ILE A 536 7.29 8.37 23.95
N LEU A 537 8.12 9.15 23.25
CA LEU A 537 9.49 9.41 23.68
C LEU A 537 9.58 10.18 25.00
N ALA A 538 8.71 11.17 25.21
CA ALA A 538 8.66 12.00 26.41
C ALA A 538 8.26 11.20 27.67
N THR A 539 7.37 10.21 27.51
CA THR A 539 6.78 9.43 28.60
C THR A 539 7.51 8.12 28.87
N ASN A 540 8.20 7.56 27.87
CA ASN A 540 8.78 6.22 27.93
C ASN A 540 9.96 6.08 28.89
N ASP A 541 10.76 7.13 29.09
CA ASP A 541 11.88 7.14 30.03
C ASP A 541 12.83 5.92 29.83
N TRP A 542 12.94 5.48 28.58
CA TRP A 542 13.74 4.35 28.10
C TRP A 542 13.38 2.98 28.70
N GLN A 543 12.24 2.85 29.37
CA GLN A 543 11.78 1.60 29.97
C GLN A 543 11.27 0.61 28.91
N ARG A 544 10.69 1.12 27.82
CA ARG A 544 10.18 0.34 26.70
C ARG A 544 10.99 0.60 25.44
N PRO A 545 11.53 -0.43 24.76
CA PRO A 545 12.23 -0.22 23.49
C PRO A 545 11.28 0.33 22.41
N VAL A 546 11.71 1.35 21.66
CA VAL A 546 10.96 1.91 20.54
C VAL A 546 11.74 1.67 19.24
N TYR A 547 11.07 1.09 18.25
CA TYR A 547 11.62 0.71 16.97
C TYR A 547 10.82 1.32 15.83
N PHE A 548 11.49 1.52 14.70
CA PHE A 548 10.91 1.91 13.43
C PHE A 548 11.14 0.80 12.39
N ALA A 549 10.11 0.48 11.62
CA ALA A 549 10.26 -0.33 10.41
C ALA A 549 11.10 0.41 9.37
N ASN A 550 11.63 -0.33 8.40
CA ASN A 550 12.56 0.20 7.40
C ASN A 550 11.99 1.40 6.62
N ALA A 551 10.74 1.33 6.15
CA ALA A 551 10.13 2.43 5.41
C ALA A 551 10.05 3.71 6.24
N VAL A 552 9.63 3.61 7.51
CA VAL A 552 9.53 4.76 8.42
C VAL A 552 10.89 5.38 8.67
N ALA A 553 11.90 4.56 8.96
CA ALA A 553 13.24 5.04 9.26
C ALA A 553 13.89 5.80 8.10
N GLN A 554 13.57 5.44 6.85
CA GLN A 554 14.19 6.01 5.64
C GLN A 554 13.45 7.25 5.09
N GLN A 555 12.12 7.31 5.25
CA GLN A 555 11.30 8.31 4.55
C GLN A 555 10.55 9.27 5.49
N GLU A 556 10.27 8.82 6.71
CA GLU A 556 9.40 9.53 7.67
C GLU A 556 10.13 9.76 9.01
N GLY A 557 11.47 9.69 9.00
CA GLY A 557 12.30 9.96 10.16
C GLY A 557 12.11 11.42 10.58
N MET A 558 11.57 11.65 11.76
CA MET A 558 11.22 13.00 12.24
C MET A 558 12.47 13.79 12.69
N GLY A 559 13.60 13.68 11.98
CA GLY A 559 14.91 14.18 12.40
C GLY A 559 15.63 13.28 13.42
N LEU A 560 15.11 12.07 13.67
CA LEU A 560 15.64 11.11 14.67
C LEU A 560 16.69 10.15 14.08
N GLU A 561 16.93 10.18 12.78
CA GLU A 561 17.88 9.33 12.04
C GLU A 561 19.27 9.25 12.69
N PRO A 562 19.85 10.34 13.25
CA PRO A 562 21.14 10.28 13.92
C PRO A 562 21.16 9.37 15.16
N TYR A 563 20.02 9.02 15.72
CA TYR A 563 19.88 8.20 16.95
C TYR A 563 19.37 6.78 16.67
N LEU A 564 19.12 6.45 15.40
CA LEU A 564 18.66 5.14 15.01
C LEU A 564 19.80 4.11 15.03
N GLN A 565 19.48 2.91 15.47
CA GLN A 565 20.36 1.75 15.48
C GLN A 565 19.67 0.59 14.76
N LEU A 566 20.27 0.09 13.69
CA LEU A 566 19.79 -1.10 12.99
C LEU A 566 20.08 -2.35 13.83
N GLU A 567 19.03 -3.09 14.17
CA GLU A 567 19.05 -4.39 14.84
C GLU A 567 18.23 -5.36 13.98
N GLY A 568 18.90 -6.28 13.27
CA GLY A 568 18.21 -7.20 12.34
C GLY A 568 17.57 -6.45 11.16
N MET A 569 16.24 -6.35 11.15
CA MET A 569 15.45 -5.60 10.15
C MET A 569 14.84 -4.29 10.70
N ALA A 570 14.94 -4.04 12.02
CA ALA A 570 14.28 -2.92 12.68
C ALA A 570 15.29 -1.86 13.14
N TYR A 571 14.85 -0.60 13.22
CA TYR A 571 15.66 0.52 13.67
C TYR A 571 15.25 0.97 15.07
N ARG A 572 16.04 0.63 16.09
CA ARG A 572 15.82 1.06 17.47
C ARG A 572 16.25 2.51 17.67
N ILE A 573 15.48 3.32 18.37
CA ILE A 573 15.96 4.61 18.86
C ILE A 573 16.72 4.45 20.18
N LEU A 574 17.91 5.06 20.26
CA LEU A 574 18.74 5.12 21.47
C LEU A 574 19.34 6.52 21.63
N PRO A 575 19.61 7.00 22.85
CA PRO A 575 20.25 8.30 23.08
C PRO A 575 21.76 8.27 22.78
N CYS A 576 22.16 7.55 21.72
CA CYS A 576 23.51 7.45 21.21
C CYS A 576 23.55 8.03 19.80
N ARG A 577 24.25 9.15 19.63
CA ARG A 577 24.41 9.76 18.32
C ARG A 577 25.29 8.87 17.43
N ASN A 578 24.95 8.76 16.14
CA ASN A 578 25.76 8.05 15.17
C ASN A 578 27.18 8.65 15.17
N PRO A 579 28.23 7.85 15.36
CA PRO A 579 29.61 8.35 15.34
C PRO A 579 30.03 8.84 13.95
N ASP A 580 29.38 8.38 12.89
CA ASP A 580 29.60 8.90 11.54
C ASP A 580 28.78 10.19 11.35
N PRO A 581 29.44 11.35 11.12
CA PRO A 581 28.74 12.62 10.93
C PRO A 581 28.01 12.72 9.58
N LYS A 582 28.35 11.86 8.60
CA LYS A 582 27.73 11.82 7.27
C LYS A 582 27.50 10.37 6.85
N PRO A 583 26.63 9.65 7.59
CA PRO A 583 26.43 8.24 7.34
C PRO A 583 25.82 8.04 5.95
N GLN A 584 26.38 7.12 5.17
CA GLN A 584 25.88 6.79 3.83
C GLN A 584 24.48 6.12 3.86
N ARG A 585 24.08 5.60 5.02
CA ARG A 585 22.82 4.90 5.27
C ARG A 585 22.25 5.37 6.62
N VAL A 586 20.93 5.27 6.76
CA VAL A 586 20.26 5.60 8.02
C VAL A 586 20.71 4.65 9.14
N GLY A 587 21.02 5.23 10.29
CA GLY A 587 21.27 4.53 11.55
C GLY A 587 22.67 3.89 11.68
N TYR A 588 23.01 3.53 12.92
CA TYR A 588 24.21 2.77 13.28
C TYR A 588 23.93 1.26 13.21
N VAL A 589 24.81 0.48 12.58
CA VAL A 589 24.64 -0.99 12.47
C VAL A 589 25.08 -1.67 13.77
N ALA A 590 24.15 -2.22 14.55
CA ALA A 590 24.46 -3.03 15.73
C ALA A 590 24.97 -4.42 15.33
N ARG A 591 26.26 -4.48 14.94
CA ARG A 591 26.90 -5.66 14.33
C ARG A 591 26.50 -6.98 14.98
N GLN A 592 26.65 -7.12 16.29
CA GLN A 592 26.37 -8.37 17.00
C GLN A 592 24.89 -8.76 16.99
N LEU A 593 23.99 -7.80 17.24
CA LEU A 593 22.54 -8.05 17.27
C LEU A 593 22.02 -8.36 15.86
N THR A 594 22.47 -7.62 14.86
CA THR A 594 22.09 -7.83 13.46
C THR A 594 22.67 -9.13 12.92
N TYR A 595 23.89 -9.50 13.29
CA TYR A 595 24.47 -10.80 12.96
C TYR A 595 23.63 -11.94 13.57
N ASP A 596 23.34 -11.90 14.87
CA ASP A 596 22.55 -12.95 15.52
C ASP A 596 21.16 -13.10 14.87
N SER A 597 20.52 -11.98 14.53
CA SER A 597 19.25 -11.98 13.82
C SER A 597 19.33 -12.63 12.43
N LEU A 598 20.22 -12.15 11.56
CA LEU A 598 20.34 -12.62 10.18
C LEU A 598 20.90 -14.06 10.07
N MET A 599 21.77 -14.45 10.99
CA MET A 599 22.46 -15.74 10.92
C MET A 599 21.69 -16.84 11.64
N ASN A 600 21.07 -16.53 12.80
CA ASN A 600 20.56 -17.55 13.72
C ASN A 600 19.04 -17.51 13.94
N LYS A 601 18.41 -16.33 13.92
CA LYS A 601 16.98 -16.19 14.28
C LYS A 601 16.04 -16.19 13.09
N PHE A 602 16.49 -15.67 11.95
CA PHE A 602 15.60 -15.43 10.82
C PHE A 602 15.23 -16.69 10.05
N ALA A 603 14.00 -16.71 9.56
CA ALA A 603 13.48 -17.71 8.63
C ALA A 603 13.66 -17.22 7.19
N TYR A 604 14.09 -18.12 6.31
CA TYR A 604 14.32 -17.85 4.88
C TYR A 604 13.70 -18.96 4.01
N ARG A 605 12.49 -19.42 4.38
CA ARG A 605 11.87 -20.59 3.76
C ARG A 605 11.68 -20.36 2.26
N SER A 606 12.15 -21.33 1.49
CA SER A 606 12.10 -21.37 0.02
C SER A 606 12.85 -20.26 -0.73
N LEU A 607 13.49 -19.29 -0.07
CA LEU A 607 14.16 -18.17 -0.77
C LEU A 607 15.35 -18.61 -1.64
N ASN A 608 15.82 -19.84 -1.43
CA ASN A 608 16.83 -20.51 -2.24
C ASN A 608 16.27 -21.51 -3.28
N ASN A 609 14.95 -21.58 -3.43
CA ASN A 609 14.28 -22.48 -4.36
C ASN A 609 13.90 -21.75 -5.67
N PRO A 610 14.54 -22.07 -6.81
CA PRO A 610 14.24 -21.44 -8.10
C PRO A 610 12.87 -21.81 -8.68
N ASP A 611 12.22 -22.85 -8.16
CA ASP A 611 10.89 -23.26 -8.63
C ASP A 611 9.80 -22.32 -8.11
N VAL A 612 10.02 -21.63 -6.99
CA VAL A 612 9.07 -20.64 -6.45
C VAL A 612 9.06 -19.40 -7.34
N PHE A 613 7.86 -18.90 -7.67
CA PHE A 613 7.72 -17.63 -8.39
C PHE A 613 7.64 -16.46 -7.41
N TYR A 614 8.68 -15.63 -7.41
CA TYR A 614 8.71 -14.36 -6.70
C TYR A 614 8.36 -13.25 -7.67
N ASP A 615 7.14 -12.73 -7.60
CA ASP A 615 6.73 -11.59 -8.42
C ASP A 615 7.48 -10.28 -8.06
N GLU A 616 7.30 -9.23 -8.86
CA GLU A 616 7.97 -7.93 -8.67
C GLU A 616 7.81 -7.38 -7.24
N ILE A 617 6.61 -7.50 -6.67
CA ILE A 617 6.32 -7.03 -5.31
C ILE A 617 7.12 -7.84 -4.29
N ASN A 618 7.15 -9.17 -4.43
CA ASN A 618 7.97 -10.03 -3.59
C ASN A 618 9.45 -9.70 -3.71
N ARG A 619 9.97 -9.54 -4.94
CA ARG A 619 11.39 -9.21 -5.18
C ARG A 619 11.77 -7.88 -4.52
N ARG A 620 10.93 -6.85 -4.64
CA ARG A 620 11.15 -5.54 -4.00
C ARG A 620 11.18 -5.62 -2.47
N THR A 621 10.30 -6.40 -1.86
CA THR A 621 10.30 -6.61 -0.42
C THR A 621 11.53 -7.42 0.04
N LEU A 622 11.90 -8.46 -0.70
CA LEU A 622 13.04 -9.33 -0.38
C LEU A 622 14.39 -8.63 -0.56
N ALA A 623 14.49 -7.64 -1.46
CA ALA A 623 15.68 -6.82 -1.64
C ALA A 623 16.13 -6.13 -0.32
N GLN A 624 15.21 -5.87 0.61
CA GLN A 624 15.53 -5.32 1.93
C GLN A 624 16.41 -6.26 2.76
N TYR A 625 16.31 -7.59 2.59
CA TYR A 625 17.22 -8.51 3.26
C TYR A 625 18.64 -8.38 2.74
N ARG A 626 18.82 -8.27 1.41
CA ARG A 626 20.14 -8.08 0.81
C ARG A 626 20.78 -6.80 1.28
N ASP A 627 20.00 -5.72 1.37
CA ASP A 627 20.44 -4.46 1.98
C ASP A 627 20.95 -4.67 3.42
N LYS A 628 20.24 -5.41 4.28
CA LYS A 628 20.69 -5.65 5.66
C LYS A 628 21.92 -6.56 5.76
N PHE A 629 22.02 -7.58 4.92
CA PHE A 629 23.25 -8.38 4.80
C PHE A 629 24.43 -7.53 4.31
N GLY A 630 24.23 -6.69 3.29
CA GLY A 630 25.22 -5.78 2.73
C GLY A 630 25.74 -4.79 3.78
N GLN A 631 24.83 -4.08 4.46
CA GLN A 631 25.17 -3.16 5.54
C GLN A 631 25.98 -3.82 6.66
N LEU A 632 25.60 -5.05 7.07
CA LEU A 632 26.32 -5.79 8.11
C LEU A 632 27.71 -6.25 7.63
N ALA A 633 27.81 -6.80 6.43
CA ALA A 633 29.09 -7.25 5.86
C ALA A 633 30.07 -6.08 5.72
N GLN A 634 29.59 -4.93 5.24
CA GLN A 634 30.34 -3.68 5.14
C GLN A 634 30.75 -3.14 6.52
N ALA A 635 29.88 -3.25 7.53
CA ALA A 635 30.22 -2.86 8.90
C ALA A 635 31.34 -3.73 9.50
N TYR A 636 31.34 -5.04 9.24
CA TYR A 636 32.44 -5.91 9.65
C TYR A 636 33.73 -5.65 8.87
N LEU A 637 33.63 -5.38 7.56
CA LEU A 637 34.78 -5.00 6.74
C LEU A 637 35.46 -3.73 7.30
N ARG A 638 34.69 -2.68 7.58
CA ARG A 638 35.21 -1.43 8.18
C ARG A 638 35.84 -1.64 9.57
N ALA A 639 35.35 -2.64 10.32
CA ALA A 639 35.92 -3.01 11.61
C ALA A 639 37.16 -3.91 11.51
N GLY A 640 37.59 -4.31 10.30
CA GLY A 640 38.69 -5.25 10.10
C GLY A 640 38.35 -6.72 10.40
N GLU A 641 37.08 -7.03 10.68
CA GLU A 641 36.60 -8.39 10.99
C GLU A 641 36.29 -9.19 9.70
N LEU A 642 37.31 -9.42 8.87
CA LEU A 642 37.15 -10.02 7.53
C LEU A 642 36.45 -11.38 7.52
N SER A 643 36.69 -12.22 8.52
CA SER A 643 36.06 -13.55 8.62
C SER A 643 34.54 -13.44 8.76
N LYS A 644 34.03 -12.50 9.57
CA LYS A 644 32.59 -12.29 9.73
C LYS A 644 31.99 -11.59 8.53
N ALA A 645 32.71 -10.62 7.94
CA ALA A 645 32.28 -9.97 6.70
C ALA A 645 32.03 -10.99 5.58
N LYS A 646 32.95 -11.95 5.42
CA LYS A 646 32.83 -13.09 4.50
C LYS A 646 31.63 -13.96 4.83
N GLU A 647 31.50 -14.38 6.08
CA GLU A 647 30.44 -15.29 6.52
C GLU A 647 29.05 -14.70 6.25
N VAL A 648 28.84 -13.43 6.59
CA VAL A 648 27.59 -12.71 6.35
C VAL A 648 27.28 -12.60 4.86
N ALA A 649 28.28 -12.24 4.04
CA ALA A 649 28.10 -12.13 2.59
C ALA A 649 27.78 -13.48 1.94
N LEU A 650 28.49 -14.55 2.33
CA LEU A 650 28.22 -15.90 1.83
C LEU A 650 26.86 -16.43 2.28
N ARG A 651 26.44 -16.11 3.51
CA ARG A 651 25.09 -16.46 4.00
C ARG A 651 24.01 -15.82 3.14
N CYS A 652 24.16 -14.54 2.78
CA CYS A 652 23.23 -13.85 1.88
C CYS A 652 23.07 -14.60 0.56
N LEU A 653 24.18 -14.98 -0.08
CA LEU A 653 24.17 -15.71 -1.35
C LEU A 653 23.64 -17.15 -1.21
N GLN A 654 23.78 -17.76 -0.04
CA GLN A 654 23.22 -19.08 0.25
C GLN A 654 21.70 -19.05 0.40
N VAL A 655 21.16 -18.05 1.12
CA VAL A 655 19.72 -17.97 1.42
C VAL A 655 18.93 -17.29 0.31
N MET A 656 19.56 -16.41 -0.49
CA MET A 656 18.95 -15.73 -1.64
C MET A 656 19.89 -15.78 -2.86
N PRO A 657 20.17 -16.98 -3.41
CA PRO A 657 20.99 -17.15 -4.61
C PRO A 657 20.32 -16.52 -5.83
N ASP A 658 21.12 -16.07 -6.81
CA ASP A 658 20.66 -15.44 -8.04
C ASP A 658 19.63 -16.28 -8.82
N ALA A 659 19.84 -17.59 -8.84
CA ALA A 659 18.97 -18.54 -9.53
C ALA A 659 17.53 -18.55 -9.00
N ALA A 660 17.33 -18.25 -7.71
CA ALA A 660 16.01 -18.22 -7.09
C ALA A 660 15.44 -16.81 -7.01
N ILE A 661 16.28 -15.85 -6.61
CA ILE A 661 15.94 -14.44 -6.54
C ILE A 661 17.05 -13.72 -7.29
N PRO A 662 16.78 -13.10 -8.46
CA PRO A 662 17.82 -12.39 -9.20
C PRO A 662 18.52 -11.33 -8.36
N TYR A 663 19.82 -11.13 -8.60
CA TYR A 663 20.59 -10.04 -8.03
C TYR A 663 19.93 -8.69 -8.33
N ASP A 664 20.00 -7.81 -7.34
CA ASP A 664 19.34 -6.51 -7.31
C ASP A 664 20.34 -5.38 -7.01
N LEU A 665 19.83 -4.15 -6.87
CA LEU A 665 20.62 -2.95 -6.63
C LEU A 665 21.44 -2.97 -5.33
N TYR A 666 21.13 -3.84 -4.36
CA TYR A 666 21.85 -3.95 -3.08
C TYR A 666 22.93 -5.03 -3.12
N THR A 667 22.85 -5.96 -4.07
CA THR A 667 23.82 -7.05 -4.20
C THR A 667 25.28 -6.56 -4.39
N PRO A 668 25.56 -5.44 -5.11
CA PRO A 668 26.92 -4.89 -5.19
C PRO A 668 27.57 -4.58 -3.83
N GLU A 669 26.80 -4.37 -2.77
CA GLU A 669 27.36 -4.12 -1.43
C GLU A 669 28.14 -5.31 -0.85
N LEU A 670 27.92 -6.53 -1.39
CA LEU A 670 28.65 -7.73 -1.00
C LEU A 670 30.04 -7.83 -1.65
N VAL A 671 30.29 -7.09 -2.73
CA VAL A 671 31.50 -7.22 -3.58
C VAL A 671 32.78 -6.92 -2.79
N ALA A 672 32.86 -5.75 -2.14
CA ALA A 672 34.06 -5.37 -1.39
C ALA A 672 34.33 -6.31 -0.19
N PRO A 673 33.34 -6.69 0.65
CA PRO A 673 33.52 -7.71 1.69
C PRO A 673 34.02 -9.06 1.16
N LEU A 674 33.47 -9.55 0.04
CA LEU A 674 33.88 -10.81 -0.57
C LEU A 674 35.31 -10.72 -1.11
N ALA A 675 35.62 -9.68 -1.88
CA ALA A 675 36.94 -9.49 -2.48
C ALA A 675 38.03 -9.35 -1.40
N ALA A 676 37.78 -8.56 -0.36
CA ALA A 676 38.72 -8.36 0.75
C ALA A 676 38.96 -9.63 1.56
N ALA A 677 37.98 -10.53 1.63
CA ALA A 677 38.08 -11.81 2.33
C ALA A 677 38.49 -13.00 1.45
N GLY A 678 39.00 -12.74 0.23
CA GLY A 678 39.58 -13.74 -0.67
C GLY A 678 38.59 -14.43 -1.62
N GLU A 679 37.32 -14.03 -1.66
CA GLU A 679 36.27 -14.57 -2.55
C GLU A 679 36.16 -13.78 -3.86
N LYS A 680 37.31 -13.47 -4.48
CA LYS A 680 37.36 -12.65 -5.71
C LYS A 680 36.51 -13.19 -6.87
N PRO A 681 36.52 -14.51 -7.19
CA PRO A 681 35.71 -15.02 -8.31
C PRO A 681 34.22 -14.74 -8.15
N ARG A 682 33.68 -14.85 -6.93
CA ARG A 682 32.27 -14.54 -6.64
C ARG A 682 31.99 -13.04 -6.74
N ALA A 683 32.91 -12.21 -6.26
CA ALA A 683 32.80 -10.76 -6.36
C ALA A 683 32.75 -10.30 -7.83
N GLU A 684 33.59 -10.89 -8.68
CA GLU A 684 33.63 -10.65 -10.12
C GLU A 684 32.36 -11.15 -10.83
N GLU A 685 31.87 -12.35 -10.48
CA GLU A 685 30.62 -12.91 -11.02
C GLU A 685 29.41 -11.99 -10.76
N ILE A 686 29.28 -11.46 -9.53
CA ILE A 686 28.22 -10.51 -9.17
C ILE A 686 28.29 -9.26 -10.07
N MET A 687 29.48 -8.68 -10.22
CA MET A 687 29.67 -7.48 -11.03
C MET A 687 29.35 -7.73 -12.51
N ASP A 688 29.84 -8.83 -13.08
CA ASP A 688 29.64 -9.15 -14.49
C ASP A 688 28.17 -9.45 -14.81
N THR A 689 27.51 -10.22 -13.93
CA THR A 689 26.10 -10.60 -14.06
C THR A 689 25.20 -9.37 -14.02
N LEU A 690 25.38 -8.51 -13.01
CA LEU A 690 24.59 -7.30 -12.88
C LEU A 690 24.87 -6.31 -14.01
N THR A 691 26.13 -6.10 -14.39
CA THR A 691 26.49 -5.18 -15.48
C THR A 691 25.82 -5.62 -16.78
N SER A 692 25.87 -6.92 -17.11
CA SER A 692 25.23 -7.44 -18.32
C SER A 692 23.71 -7.30 -18.30
N ARG A 693 23.05 -7.63 -17.17
CA ARG A 693 21.60 -7.49 -17.06
C ARG A 693 21.14 -6.04 -17.10
N THR A 694 21.88 -5.15 -16.45
CA THR A 694 21.61 -3.72 -16.44
C THR A 694 21.80 -3.11 -17.83
N GLU A 695 22.83 -3.50 -18.56
CA GLU A 695 23.04 -3.12 -19.97
C GLU A 695 21.86 -3.56 -20.85
N GLN A 696 21.43 -4.83 -20.75
CA GLN A 696 20.27 -5.34 -21.48
C GLN A 696 18.98 -4.59 -21.13
N ALA A 697 18.73 -4.37 -19.84
CA ALA A 697 17.53 -3.68 -19.36
C ALA A 697 17.49 -2.23 -19.85
N LEU A 698 18.60 -1.49 -19.73
CA LEU A 698 18.68 -0.11 -20.22
C LEU A 698 18.54 -0.04 -21.74
N ALA A 699 19.17 -0.94 -22.48
CA ALA A 699 19.01 -1.04 -23.93
C ALA A 699 17.54 -1.22 -24.33
N TYR A 700 16.81 -2.07 -23.61
CA TYR A 700 15.39 -2.32 -23.85
C TYR A 700 14.51 -1.13 -23.46
N TYR A 701 14.55 -0.68 -22.21
CA TYR A 701 13.61 0.34 -21.71
C TYR A 701 13.84 1.73 -22.33
N ARG A 702 15.09 2.11 -22.63
CA ARG A 702 15.40 3.41 -23.26
C ARG A 702 15.04 3.46 -24.75
N THR A 703 14.86 2.32 -25.40
CA THR A 703 14.46 2.25 -26.82
C THR A 703 13.01 1.83 -27.00
N HIS A 704 12.29 1.62 -25.89
CA HIS A 704 10.88 1.26 -25.91
C HIS A 704 10.02 2.45 -26.33
N ASP A 705 8.99 2.20 -27.16
CA ASP A 705 8.10 3.26 -27.68
C ASP A 705 7.41 4.04 -26.53
N GLU A 706 7.14 3.35 -25.41
CA GLU A 706 6.52 3.92 -24.21
C GLU A 706 7.55 4.15 -23.07
N GLN A 707 8.78 4.54 -23.39
CA GLN A 707 9.86 4.72 -22.40
C GLN A 707 9.48 5.56 -21.16
N ALA A 708 8.58 6.55 -21.31
CA ALA A 708 8.13 7.41 -20.21
C ALA A 708 7.35 6.64 -19.13
N LEU A 709 6.81 5.47 -19.45
CA LEU A 709 6.14 4.59 -18.49
C LEU A 709 7.12 3.78 -17.63
N PHE A 710 8.38 3.66 -18.07
CA PHE A 710 9.42 2.81 -17.46
C PHE A 710 10.52 3.62 -16.75
N GLU A 711 10.21 4.84 -16.32
CA GLU A 711 11.16 5.72 -15.60
C GLU A 711 11.70 5.06 -14.32
N GLN A 712 10.88 4.26 -13.63
CA GLN A 712 11.29 3.54 -12.42
C GLN A 712 12.33 2.45 -12.73
N GLU A 713 12.11 1.66 -13.79
CA GLU A 713 13.01 0.61 -14.24
C GLU A 713 14.32 1.20 -14.74
N ILE A 714 14.25 2.29 -15.52
CA ILE A 714 15.43 3.04 -15.99
C ILE A 714 16.21 3.58 -14.79
N GLY A 715 15.54 4.28 -13.87
CA GLY A 715 16.17 4.85 -12.68
C GLY A 715 16.82 3.81 -11.79
N THR A 716 16.16 2.66 -11.58
CA THR A 716 16.69 1.54 -10.77
C THR A 716 17.96 0.94 -11.41
N ASN A 717 17.97 0.79 -12.72
CA ASN A 717 19.13 0.28 -13.46
C ASN A 717 20.29 1.28 -13.47
N LEU A 718 20.02 2.59 -13.60
CA LEU A 718 21.05 3.63 -13.48
C LEU A 718 21.65 3.68 -12.06
N MET A 719 20.82 3.56 -11.02
CA MET A 719 21.31 3.41 -9.65
C MET A 719 22.15 2.14 -9.46
N THR A 720 21.79 1.05 -10.13
CA THR A 720 22.57 -0.19 -10.12
C THR A 720 23.96 0.01 -10.75
N LEU A 721 24.06 0.74 -11.88
CA LEU A 721 25.36 1.14 -12.44
C LEU A 721 26.17 1.96 -11.44
N GLN A 722 25.57 2.94 -10.75
CA GLN A 722 26.28 3.72 -9.73
C GLN A 722 26.84 2.84 -8.61
N ARG A 723 26.07 1.85 -8.14
CA ARG A 723 26.51 0.88 -7.11
C ARG A 723 27.62 -0.03 -7.61
N LEU A 724 27.54 -0.49 -8.86
CA LEU A 724 28.59 -1.29 -9.50
C LEU A 724 29.89 -0.50 -9.66
N TYR A 725 29.80 0.79 -10.03
CA TYR A 725 30.96 1.67 -10.11
C TYR A 725 31.66 1.81 -8.76
N GLN A 726 30.89 2.03 -7.69
CA GLN A 726 31.43 2.09 -6.34
C GLN A 726 32.10 0.76 -5.96
N ALA A 727 31.44 -0.37 -6.20
CA ALA A 727 31.97 -1.70 -5.91
C ALA A 727 33.28 -2.02 -6.67
N ALA A 728 33.36 -1.64 -7.95
CA ALA A 728 34.58 -1.78 -8.76
C ALA A 728 35.70 -0.89 -8.23
N THR A 729 35.39 0.35 -7.84
CA THR A 729 36.36 1.28 -7.26
C THR A 729 36.89 0.78 -5.92
N ASP A 730 36.01 0.30 -5.04
CA ASP A 730 36.35 -0.24 -3.72
C ASP A 730 37.25 -1.48 -3.80
N THR A 731 37.20 -2.21 -4.91
CA THR A 731 38.04 -3.39 -5.17
C THR A 731 39.26 -3.10 -6.03
N GLY A 732 39.42 -1.87 -6.53
CA GLY A 732 40.52 -1.45 -7.39
C GLY A 732 40.42 -1.93 -8.84
N ASP A 733 39.25 -2.38 -9.29
CA ASP A 733 39.02 -2.86 -10.65
C ASP A 733 38.69 -1.70 -11.61
N GLN A 734 39.74 -1.10 -12.18
CA GLN A 734 39.62 0.02 -13.11
C GLN A 734 38.93 -0.36 -14.43
N VAL A 735 39.01 -1.63 -14.85
CA VAL A 735 38.44 -2.08 -16.13
C VAL A 735 36.92 -2.13 -16.02
N ARG A 736 36.39 -2.74 -14.95
CA ARG A 736 34.95 -2.77 -14.70
C ARG A 736 34.40 -1.39 -14.39
N ALA A 737 35.13 -0.57 -13.62
CA ALA A 737 34.75 0.82 -13.35
C ALA A 737 34.59 1.63 -14.65
N ALA A 738 35.56 1.55 -15.57
CA ALA A 738 35.50 2.23 -16.86
C ALA A 738 34.33 1.74 -17.74
N ARG A 739 34.06 0.42 -17.76
CA ARG A 739 32.91 -0.14 -18.48
C ARG A 739 31.59 0.40 -17.95
N VAL A 740 31.43 0.45 -16.62
CA VAL A 740 30.22 0.95 -15.98
C VAL A 740 30.00 2.44 -16.27
N ILE A 741 31.07 3.26 -16.27
CA ILE A 741 30.99 4.67 -16.68
C ILE A 741 30.52 4.78 -18.13
N ALA A 742 31.11 4.03 -19.06
CA ALA A 742 30.71 4.09 -20.46
C ALA A 742 29.22 3.75 -20.67
N LEU A 743 28.71 2.75 -19.95
CA LEU A 743 27.28 2.42 -19.95
C LEU A 743 26.42 3.55 -19.35
N ALA A 744 26.86 4.14 -18.23
CA ALA A 744 26.15 5.26 -17.62
C ALA A 744 26.13 6.50 -18.52
N GLU A 745 27.20 6.77 -19.28
CA GLU A 745 27.24 7.86 -20.27
C GLU A 745 26.35 7.58 -21.48
N GLN A 746 26.31 6.32 -21.94
CA GLN A 746 25.47 5.88 -23.06
C GLN A 746 23.98 5.99 -22.72
N TYR A 747 23.58 5.57 -21.53
CA TYR A 747 22.16 5.44 -21.13
C TYR A 747 21.69 6.49 -20.12
N GLY A 748 22.57 7.37 -19.63
CA GLY A 748 22.24 8.39 -18.63
C GLY A 748 21.72 9.71 -19.21
N ARG A 749 21.74 9.87 -20.55
CA ARG A 749 21.23 11.06 -21.24
C ARG A 749 19.73 11.02 -21.46
#